data_AF-W6Q9Y5-F1
#
_entry.id   AF-W6Q9Y5-F1
#
_cell.length_a   1.000
_cell.length_b   1.000
_cell.length_c   1.000
_cell.angle_alpha   90.00
_cell.angle_beta   90.00
_cell.angle_gamma   90.00
#
_symmetry.space_group_name_H-M   'P 1'
#
loop_
_entity.id
_entity.type
_entity.pdbx_description
1 polymer ?
#
loop_
_entity_poly.entity_id
_entity_poly.type
_entity_poly.pdbx_seq_one_letter_code
_entity_poly.pdbx_strand_id
1 'polypeptide(L)'
;MTTVTTTTPSLNQSSFELSGPYGDWRDDLHNEGYAIIKNAIDPKKAQDYQRKALDWLTSFSTTLDLDDPSTWTNDNLPVQSKVNTFNGYSVTHEKFMWDARMEPKVLEAFSKIWGTDELLVSFDALNITLPNREDKPAQKPWPHVDQSPMRRGLHCIQGIINLSHAGPEDGSLMVFPRSNTVTEEFFDTETDPSTWEQKDLRLFSAEEIQWFESHGMKPSKVLAEPGDLIVWDSRTVHWGGEPTVNSNTIRTVIYASYAPFELATEESLKRKKEAFASYRATTHWPHENIVIRDGVVHLPDGKVDPRNRYIPLEVPEHTDRLLQLAGVKSYREHLTSIFRIAHKANMKSFESRPPVDYPRKRASIACNFCRHRKRKCDGQKPTCGLCTDAGAQCVYQESDRVQDIPAEILLRLTHLETLIEQQKDAITELAARVGASSDHPGRSSSSIYASQPKYDWDPSPEHVYDKSSFGLFSPENTYGSEYAFTIPFGHHTPTGSLFALDRVKNLVGDYPQDFFKQIEKKRPFNSIQAAGIPQAFEQIDVSRLHPQVTKPLITEFLHHVHAFFPIVEPQLLQMLFDTFSTYTKVNSIQTSLYLVILALGKVSTNPQRIFDIEADKDLSGMEYFASAYHYLNSPLITSFAADHLLPLALFYGSLYLRYIGRPIQAWEMIREASGSVQIMISELHDMNTHEERASLYRIAWACFILECDDLAEFNFPPSGIEVLVDRLPFPRISEDSRNGHLVFLAMCSIRKLLNRVHSALYAKPDQANFHTSPPPQHTSDTPSVTPQKQSITSLKTISEELDRQLEDWFGSLPNPIRPTLGNSISADHPYDTYILARYYATKHIICRPSLVFAAHSQGSTVLPEFIFANCKKCVDSCRKFIWAASLLMMQRTHSNWHRMQAILAAIFTLSTAKTTPALEPLVPDFDELVKEAIQCVEPWAQYCETADTVVSMLKTIRQKVRVLVRGA
;
A
#
# COMPACT_ATOMS: atom_id res chain seq x y z
N MET A 1 47.77 26.60 27.63
CA MET A 1 46.55 26.28 28.39
C MET A 1 45.43 26.12 27.38
N THR A 2 45.22 24.88 26.92
CA THR A 2 44.14 24.54 25.99
C THR A 2 42.95 24.14 26.85
N THR A 3 41.97 25.03 26.94
CA THR A 3 40.71 24.80 27.64
C THR A 3 39.93 23.76 26.86
N VAL A 4 39.90 22.53 27.36
CA VAL A 4 39.00 21.49 26.86
C VAL A 4 37.63 21.81 27.42
N THR A 5 36.75 22.31 26.57
CA THR A 5 35.32 22.44 26.87
C THR A 5 34.72 21.03 26.86
N THR A 6 34.54 20.44 28.03
CA THR A 6 33.77 19.21 28.21
C THR A 6 32.30 19.54 27.94
N THR A 7 31.81 19.22 26.75
CA THR A 7 30.37 19.22 26.44
C THR A 7 29.70 18.13 27.26
N THR A 8 28.91 18.52 28.26
CA THR A 8 28.05 17.60 29.02
C THR A 8 27.09 16.90 28.04
N PRO A 9 26.98 15.55 28.06
CA PRO A 9 26.04 14.82 27.20
C PRO A 9 24.60 15.31 27.43
N SER A 10 23.80 15.40 26.38
CA SER A 10 22.38 15.77 26.48
C SER A 10 21.58 14.69 27.23
N LEU A 11 20.76 15.09 28.20
CA LEU A 11 19.83 14.20 28.91
C LEU A 11 18.71 13.69 27.99
N ASN A 12 18.29 12.44 28.18
CA ASN A 12 17.22 11.82 27.41
C ASN A 12 15.86 12.12 28.06
N GLN A 13 15.08 13.01 27.46
CA GLN A 13 13.75 13.39 27.94
C GLN A 13 12.67 12.40 27.47
N SER A 14 11.80 11.96 28.38
CA SER A 14 10.65 11.13 28.03
C SER A 14 9.66 11.91 27.17
N SER A 15 9.11 11.24 26.15
CA SER A 15 7.97 11.72 25.36
C SER A 15 6.62 11.40 26.01
N PHE A 16 6.60 10.65 27.11
CA PHE A 16 5.40 10.20 27.78
C PHE A 16 5.22 10.90 29.14
N GLU A 17 3.99 11.31 29.43
CA GLU A 17 3.61 11.91 30.70
C GLU A 17 2.32 11.27 31.22
N LEU A 18 2.39 10.67 32.41
CA LEU A 18 1.22 10.17 33.12
C LEU A 18 0.53 11.35 33.83
N SER A 19 -0.44 11.99 33.17
CA SER A 19 -1.10 13.22 33.60
C SER A 19 -2.52 12.96 34.15
N GLY A 20 -2.67 13.06 35.48
CA GLY A 20 -3.93 12.87 36.21
C GLY A 20 -4.70 14.17 36.53
N PRO A 21 -5.83 14.07 37.26
CA PRO A 21 -6.36 12.86 37.91
C PRO A 21 -7.22 11.99 36.98
N TYR A 22 -7.16 10.67 37.18
CA TYR A 22 -7.89 9.64 36.44
C TYR A 22 -9.12 9.11 37.19
N GLY A 23 -9.17 9.26 38.51
CA GLY A 23 -10.22 8.70 39.37
C GLY A 23 -10.08 7.19 39.60
N ASP A 24 -8.88 6.63 39.41
CA ASP A 24 -8.57 5.21 39.64
C ASP A 24 -7.11 5.01 40.12
N TRP A 25 -6.66 3.75 40.17
CA TRP A 25 -5.33 3.37 40.68
C TRP A 25 -4.14 4.04 39.95
N ARG A 26 -4.35 4.62 38.75
CA ARG A 26 -3.29 5.40 38.08
C ARG A 26 -2.95 6.67 38.85
N ASP A 27 -3.87 7.20 39.65
CA ASP A 27 -3.59 8.31 40.55
C ASP A 27 -2.60 7.90 41.65
N ASP A 28 -2.70 6.68 42.18
CA ASP A 28 -1.72 6.14 43.12
C ASP A 28 -0.37 5.92 42.43
N LEU A 29 -0.36 5.37 41.21
CA LEU A 29 0.87 5.19 40.43
C LEU A 29 1.59 6.54 40.18
N HIS A 30 0.84 7.59 39.84
CA HIS A 30 1.38 8.92 39.63
C HIS A 30 1.92 9.55 40.92
N ASN A 31 1.11 9.56 41.99
CA ASN A 31 1.42 10.28 43.22
C ASN A 31 2.39 9.53 44.14
N GLU A 32 2.18 8.22 44.29
CA GLU A 32 2.93 7.36 45.22
C GLU A 32 4.04 6.58 44.50
N GLY A 33 4.06 6.58 43.17
CA GLY A 33 5.08 5.89 42.36
C GLY A 33 4.82 4.39 42.18
N TYR A 34 3.73 3.86 42.74
CA TYR A 34 3.30 2.47 42.57
C TYR A 34 1.79 2.31 42.76
N ALA A 35 1.23 1.24 42.23
CA ALA A 35 -0.17 0.89 42.40
C ALA A 35 -0.39 -0.63 42.43
N ILE A 36 -1.52 -1.04 43.00
CA ILE A 36 -1.93 -2.45 43.08
C ILE A 36 -3.29 -2.60 42.39
N ILE A 37 -3.31 -3.36 41.30
CA ILE A 37 -4.51 -3.69 40.57
C ILE A 37 -5.03 -5.03 41.11
N LYS A 38 -6.11 -4.94 41.89
CA LYS A 38 -6.72 -6.11 42.53
C LYS A 38 -7.37 -7.04 41.52
N ASN A 39 -7.17 -8.36 41.71
CA ASN A 39 -7.82 -9.40 40.91
C ASN A 39 -7.65 -9.17 39.38
N ALA A 40 -6.42 -8.89 38.97
CA ALA A 40 -6.01 -8.78 37.56
C ALA A 40 -6.03 -10.17 36.88
N ILE A 41 -5.72 -11.22 37.65
CA ILE A 41 -5.91 -12.61 37.27
C ILE A 41 -6.88 -13.22 38.28
N ASP A 42 -7.80 -14.06 37.79
CA ASP A 42 -8.67 -14.83 38.66
C ASP A 42 -7.83 -15.63 39.69
N PRO A 43 -8.15 -15.59 41.00
CA PRO A 43 -7.31 -16.20 42.03
C PRO A 43 -7.07 -17.70 41.82
N LYS A 44 -8.02 -18.44 41.23
CA LYS A 44 -7.83 -19.87 40.94
C LYS A 44 -6.83 -20.06 39.80
N LYS A 45 -6.91 -19.24 38.75
CA LYS A 45 -5.90 -19.25 37.68
C LYS A 45 -4.52 -18.85 38.19
N ALA A 46 -4.44 -17.86 39.08
CA ALA A 46 -3.18 -17.45 39.69
C ALA A 46 -2.55 -18.60 40.50
N GLN A 47 -3.36 -19.33 41.27
CA GLN A 47 -2.94 -20.55 41.96
C GLN A 47 -2.51 -21.66 40.98
N ASP A 48 -3.17 -21.81 39.84
CA ASP A 48 -2.76 -22.75 38.80
C ASP A 48 -1.41 -22.37 38.17
N TYR A 49 -1.17 -21.08 37.89
CA TYR A 49 0.13 -20.61 37.42
C TYR A 49 1.22 -20.78 38.48
N GLN A 50 0.90 -20.54 39.76
CA GLN A 50 1.81 -20.81 40.88
C GLN A 50 2.20 -22.28 40.90
N ARG A 51 1.23 -23.19 40.82
CA ARG A 51 1.46 -24.63 40.78
C ARG A 51 2.38 -25.04 39.64
N LYS A 52 2.13 -24.54 38.43
CA LYS A 52 2.98 -24.80 37.26
C LYS A 52 4.43 -24.29 37.45
N ALA A 53 4.62 -23.16 38.13
CA ALA A 53 5.95 -22.66 38.46
C ALA A 53 6.67 -23.56 39.49
N LEU A 54 5.95 -24.11 40.45
CA LEU A 54 6.47 -25.07 41.44
C LEU A 54 6.74 -26.45 40.83
N ASP A 55 5.87 -26.92 39.92
CA ASP A 55 6.08 -28.13 39.11
C ASP A 55 7.33 -27.97 38.22
N TRP A 56 7.52 -26.78 37.64
CA TRP A 56 8.75 -26.47 36.90
C TRP A 56 9.97 -26.53 37.80
N LEU A 57 9.92 -25.98 39.03
CA LEU A 57 11.03 -25.99 39.98
C LEU A 57 11.42 -27.42 40.40
N THR A 58 10.45 -28.31 40.56
CA THR A 58 10.66 -29.72 40.96
C THR A 58 11.00 -30.65 39.78
N SER A 59 10.85 -30.19 38.53
CA SER A 59 11.12 -30.99 37.33
C SER A 59 12.60 -31.35 37.07
N PHE A 60 13.54 -30.86 37.89
CA PHE A 60 14.98 -31.07 37.73
C PHE A 60 15.50 -32.41 38.27
N SER A 61 14.60 -33.31 38.71
CA SER A 61 14.91 -34.67 39.19
C SER A 61 15.94 -34.70 40.32
N THR A 62 15.86 -33.72 41.24
CA THR A 62 16.64 -33.66 42.48
C THR A 62 15.84 -34.23 43.66
N THR A 63 16.40 -34.24 44.86
CA THR A 63 15.67 -34.62 46.09
C THR A 63 14.85 -33.47 46.68
N LEU A 64 14.54 -32.44 45.89
CA LEU A 64 13.77 -31.29 46.34
C LEU A 64 12.32 -31.69 46.67
N ASP A 65 11.91 -31.44 47.90
CA ASP A 65 10.52 -31.59 48.36
C ASP A 65 10.03 -30.23 48.89
N LEU A 66 8.95 -29.71 48.31
CA LEU A 66 8.40 -28.41 48.70
C LEU A 66 7.63 -28.45 50.01
N ASP A 67 7.32 -29.63 50.55
CA ASP A 67 6.70 -29.80 51.87
C ASP A 67 7.73 -30.02 52.99
N ASP A 68 9.02 -30.23 52.64
CA ASP A 68 10.12 -30.42 53.59
C ASP A 68 11.24 -29.37 53.41
N PRO A 69 11.25 -28.30 54.24
CA PRO A 69 12.26 -27.25 54.18
C PRO A 69 13.71 -27.71 54.33
N SER A 70 13.96 -28.88 54.95
CA SER A 70 15.31 -29.42 55.09
C SER A 70 15.94 -29.81 53.75
N THR A 71 15.11 -29.99 52.71
CA THR A 71 15.56 -30.31 51.35
C THR A 71 15.91 -29.07 50.52
N TRP A 72 15.59 -27.85 50.98
CA TRP A 72 15.71 -26.59 50.24
C TRP A 72 17.15 -26.05 50.19
N THR A 73 18.05 -26.83 49.60
CA THR A 73 19.48 -26.51 49.48
C THR A 73 19.87 -26.17 48.04
N ASN A 74 21.00 -25.48 47.85
CA ASN A 74 21.54 -25.09 46.55
C ASN A 74 21.80 -26.30 45.65
N ASP A 75 22.18 -27.45 46.20
CA ASP A 75 22.42 -28.68 45.45
C ASP A 75 21.13 -29.27 44.88
N ASN A 76 20.01 -29.07 45.59
CA ASN A 76 18.70 -29.58 45.20
C ASN A 76 17.92 -28.64 44.29
N LEU A 77 18.36 -27.40 44.09
CA LEU A 77 17.70 -26.40 43.26
C LEU A 77 18.41 -26.21 41.92
N PRO A 78 17.69 -25.79 40.86
CA PRO A 78 18.33 -25.20 39.69
C PRO A 78 19.09 -23.92 40.10
N VAL A 79 20.09 -23.53 39.32
CA VAL A 79 20.92 -22.35 39.63
C VAL A 79 20.04 -21.11 39.68
N GLN A 80 20.02 -20.48 40.84
CA GLN A 80 19.22 -19.31 41.16
C GLN A 80 20.10 -18.07 41.32
N SER A 81 19.60 -16.91 40.92
CA SER A 81 20.30 -15.65 41.16
C SER A 81 20.35 -15.29 42.65
N LYS A 82 21.22 -14.32 42.99
CA LYS A 82 21.33 -13.79 44.36
C LYS A 82 20.00 -13.22 44.87
N VAL A 83 19.17 -12.68 43.96
CA VAL A 83 17.88 -12.02 44.26
C VAL A 83 16.67 -12.95 44.04
N ASN A 84 16.89 -14.26 44.16
CA ASN A 84 15.87 -15.31 44.08
C ASN A 84 15.18 -15.47 42.70
N THR A 85 15.81 -14.99 41.62
CA THR A 85 15.24 -15.07 40.27
C THR A 85 15.86 -16.18 39.41
N PHE A 86 15.06 -16.68 38.48
CA PHE A 86 15.44 -17.59 37.41
C PHE A 86 15.21 -16.91 36.07
N ASN A 87 16.29 -16.80 35.28
CA ASN A 87 16.31 -16.23 33.93
C ASN A 87 16.90 -17.20 32.89
N GLY A 88 17.46 -18.33 33.34
CA GLY A 88 17.99 -19.40 32.49
C GLY A 88 17.02 -20.57 32.32
N TYR A 89 17.51 -21.67 31.73
CA TYR A 89 16.71 -22.89 31.47
C TYR A 89 15.44 -22.64 30.64
N SER A 90 15.43 -21.58 29.83
CA SER A 90 14.26 -21.13 29.02
C SER A 90 13.00 -20.81 29.82
N VAL A 91 13.08 -20.68 31.16
CA VAL A 91 11.90 -20.53 32.03
C VAL A 91 11.02 -19.34 31.66
N THR A 92 11.64 -18.24 31.21
CA THR A 92 10.94 -17.00 30.88
C THR A 92 10.05 -17.11 29.65
N HIS A 93 10.15 -18.21 28.92
CA HIS A 93 9.31 -18.54 27.78
C HIS A 93 8.45 -19.80 28.00
N GLU A 94 8.36 -20.33 29.22
CA GLU A 94 7.41 -21.41 29.55
C GLU A 94 5.97 -20.98 29.27
N LYS A 95 5.11 -21.94 28.91
CA LYS A 95 3.71 -21.66 28.59
C LYS A 95 2.98 -20.89 29.68
N PHE A 96 3.14 -21.25 30.96
CA PHE A 96 2.48 -20.55 32.06
C PHE A 96 2.94 -19.09 32.23
N MET A 97 4.20 -18.78 31.88
CA MET A 97 4.72 -17.41 31.92
C MET A 97 4.04 -16.56 30.84
N TRP A 98 3.86 -17.11 29.64
CA TRP A 98 3.15 -16.44 28.56
C TRP A 98 1.65 -16.32 28.81
N ASP A 99 1.02 -17.38 29.30
CA ASP A 99 -0.40 -17.38 29.63
C ASP A 99 -0.71 -16.29 30.69
N ALA A 100 0.13 -16.18 31.74
CA ALA A 100 -0.02 -15.14 32.76
C ALA A 100 0.19 -13.72 32.21
N ARG A 101 1.19 -13.50 31.35
CA ARG A 101 1.42 -12.21 30.68
C ARG A 101 0.25 -11.78 29.80
N MET A 102 -0.46 -12.74 29.20
CA MET A 102 -1.58 -12.47 28.30
C MET A 102 -2.94 -12.37 29.00
N GLU A 103 -3.01 -12.45 30.34
CA GLU A 103 -4.29 -12.31 31.04
C GLU A 103 -4.93 -10.94 30.77
N PRO A 104 -6.24 -10.87 30.47
CA PRO A 104 -6.86 -9.66 29.91
C PRO A 104 -6.67 -8.41 30.76
N LYS A 105 -6.86 -8.49 32.09
CA LYS A 105 -6.73 -7.30 32.95
C LYS A 105 -5.28 -6.92 33.22
N VAL A 106 -4.32 -7.84 33.03
CA VAL A 106 -2.89 -7.49 33.06
C VAL A 106 -2.59 -6.60 31.87
N LEU A 107 -2.99 -7.02 30.67
CA LEU A 107 -2.85 -6.19 29.46
C LEU A 107 -3.62 -4.87 29.58
N GLU A 108 -4.87 -4.90 30.04
CA GLU A 108 -5.71 -3.72 30.24
C GLU A 108 -5.03 -2.69 31.16
N ALA A 109 -4.36 -3.12 32.24
CA ALA A 109 -3.69 -2.22 33.16
C ALA A 109 -2.58 -1.41 32.45
N PHE A 110 -1.71 -2.09 31.71
CA PHE A 110 -0.66 -1.42 30.95
C PHE A 110 -1.21 -0.60 29.78
N SER A 111 -2.28 -1.06 29.13
CA SER A 111 -2.95 -0.29 28.08
C SER A 111 -3.56 1.00 28.61
N LYS A 112 -4.13 1.00 29.82
CA LYS A 112 -4.64 2.21 30.48
C LYS A 112 -3.54 3.19 30.89
N ILE A 113 -2.37 2.68 31.28
CA ILE A 113 -1.22 3.53 31.59
C ILE A 113 -0.74 4.21 30.31
N TRP A 114 -0.46 3.43 29.28
CA TRP A 114 0.21 3.91 28.08
C TRP A 114 -0.73 4.52 27.03
N GLY A 115 -2.05 4.35 27.18
CA GLY A 115 -3.05 4.86 26.23
C GLY A 115 -3.14 4.07 24.92
N THR A 116 -2.62 2.83 24.88
CA THR A 116 -2.62 1.98 23.68
C THR A 116 -2.68 0.49 24.01
N ASP A 117 -3.30 -0.31 23.14
CA ASP A 117 -3.34 -1.78 23.22
C ASP A 117 -2.14 -2.44 22.49
N GLU A 118 -1.34 -1.63 21.79
CA GLU A 118 -0.14 -2.05 21.06
C GLU A 118 1.07 -2.08 21.99
N LEU A 119 1.23 -3.19 22.72
CA LEU A 119 2.24 -3.32 23.75
C LEU A 119 3.34 -4.31 23.39
N LEU A 120 4.56 -4.06 23.86
CA LEU A 120 5.64 -5.04 23.96
C LEU A 120 5.79 -5.44 25.42
N VAL A 121 6.16 -6.71 25.67
CA VAL A 121 6.44 -7.24 27.02
C VAL A 121 7.91 -7.61 27.20
N SER A 122 8.46 -7.43 28.40
CA SER A 122 9.81 -7.90 28.76
C SER A 122 9.89 -9.42 28.94
N PHE A 123 11.04 -10.03 28.64
CA PHE A 123 11.30 -11.46 28.89
C PHE A 123 12.11 -11.63 30.16
N ASP A 124 11.66 -11.02 31.26
CA ASP A 124 12.49 -10.79 32.44
C ASP A 124 12.77 -12.07 33.26
N ALA A 125 12.06 -12.32 34.36
CA ALA A 125 12.39 -13.45 35.24
C ALA A 125 11.19 -14.03 35.97
N LEU A 126 11.31 -15.32 36.31
CA LEU A 126 10.50 -15.96 37.34
C LEU A 126 11.21 -15.78 38.69
N ASN A 127 10.46 -15.54 39.76
CA ASN A 127 11.02 -15.52 41.12
C ASN A 127 10.28 -16.51 41.99
N ILE A 128 11.05 -17.40 42.63
CA ILE A 128 10.55 -18.29 43.66
C ILE A 128 11.45 -18.13 44.88
N THR A 129 10.94 -17.52 45.95
CA THR A 129 11.66 -17.42 47.22
C THR A 129 11.09 -18.44 48.19
N LEU A 130 11.93 -19.41 48.55
CA LEU A 130 11.68 -20.35 49.62
C LEU A 130 12.08 -19.69 50.95
N PRO A 131 11.16 -19.50 51.92
CA PRO A 131 11.49 -18.88 53.19
C PRO A 131 12.42 -19.77 54.03
N ASN A 132 13.12 -19.20 55.01
CA ASN A 132 13.85 -19.97 56.03
C ASN A 132 14.89 -20.99 55.51
N ARG A 133 15.48 -20.77 54.33
CA ARG A 133 16.57 -21.61 53.83
C ARG A 133 17.82 -21.50 54.70
N GLU A 134 18.30 -22.64 55.21
CA GLU A 134 19.50 -22.68 56.06
C GLU A 134 20.78 -22.28 55.30
N ASP A 135 20.85 -22.62 54.02
CA ASP A 135 22.05 -22.45 53.19
C ASP A 135 22.10 -21.10 52.45
N LYS A 136 21.04 -20.30 52.55
CA LYS A 136 20.93 -18.99 51.89
C LYS A 136 20.35 -17.96 52.87
N PRO A 137 21.20 -17.12 53.50
CA PRO A 137 20.72 -16.09 54.41
C PRO A 137 19.88 -15.04 53.66
N ALA A 138 18.90 -14.46 54.37
CA ALA A 138 18.07 -13.38 53.83
C ALA A 138 18.93 -12.21 53.34
N GLN A 139 18.68 -11.77 52.11
CA GLN A 139 19.35 -10.63 51.51
C GLN A 139 19.02 -9.33 52.25
N LYS A 140 20.05 -8.52 52.52
CA LYS A 140 19.90 -7.19 53.11
C LYS A 140 19.20 -6.23 52.13
N PRO A 141 18.51 -5.18 52.63
CA PRO A 141 17.96 -4.12 51.78
C PRO A 141 19.01 -3.54 50.84
N TRP A 142 18.60 -3.28 49.60
CA TRP A 142 19.47 -2.81 48.52
C TRP A 142 18.69 -1.83 47.63
N PRO A 143 18.29 -0.67 48.20
CA PRO A 143 17.40 0.26 47.53
C PRO A 143 18.04 0.80 46.26
N HIS A 144 17.27 0.79 45.17
CA HIS A 144 17.70 1.28 43.87
C HIS A 144 16.54 1.84 43.07
N VAL A 145 16.89 2.54 41.99
CA VAL A 145 16.00 2.81 40.85
C VAL A 145 16.58 2.15 39.61
N ASP A 146 15.70 1.81 38.68
CA ASP A 146 16.05 1.13 37.44
C ASP A 146 15.98 2.07 36.23
N GLN A 147 15.92 3.38 36.49
CA GLN A 147 16.04 4.41 35.47
C GLN A 147 17.33 5.20 35.73
N SER A 148 18.22 5.25 34.73
CA SER A 148 19.46 6.01 34.81
C SER A 148 19.21 7.49 35.13
N PRO A 149 20.09 8.15 35.91
CA PRO A 149 20.06 9.60 36.09
C PRO A 149 20.30 10.39 34.79
N MET A 150 20.62 9.74 33.67
CA MET A 150 20.68 10.38 32.35
C MET A 150 19.32 10.48 31.65
N ARG A 151 18.26 9.87 32.20
CA ARG A 151 16.88 9.91 31.69
C ARG A 151 16.02 10.83 32.56
N ARG A 152 15.21 11.68 31.93
CA ARG A 152 14.28 12.61 32.57
C ARG A 152 12.85 12.27 32.18
N GLY A 153 11.92 12.39 33.13
CA GLY A 153 10.54 11.93 32.97
C GLY A 153 10.38 10.41 33.10
N LEU A 154 9.16 9.91 32.92
CA LEU A 154 8.83 8.50 33.05
C LEU A 154 9.15 7.72 31.76
N HIS A 155 10.08 6.76 31.81
CA HIS A 155 10.45 5.93 30.64
C HIS A 155 9.97 4.47 30.74
N CYS A 156 9.84 3.93 31.95
CA CYS A 156 9.43 2.53 32.14
C CYS A 156 8.47 2.37 33.32
N ILE A 157 7.45 1.55 33.12
CA ILE A 157 6.60 1.02 34.18
C ILE A 157 6.89 -0.46 34.32
N GLN A 158 7.37 -0.84 35.50
CA GLN A 158 7.65 -2.22 35.83
C GLN A 158 6.43 -2.91 36.43
N GLY A 159 6.40 -4.24 36.35
CA GLY A 159 5.27 -5.03 36.82
C GLY A 159 5.66 -6.35 37.47
N ILE A 160 4.90 -6.71 38.51
CA ILE A 160 4.91 -8.02 39.15
C ILE A 160 3.50 -8.60 39.06
N ILE A 161 3.37 -9.71 38.35
CA ILE A 161 2.20 -10.58 38.43
C ILE A 161 2.38 -11.45 39.67
N ASN A 162 1.56 -11.21 40.70
CA ASN A 162 1.69 -11.85 41.99
C ASN A 162 0.94 -13.18 42.02
N LEU A 163 1.62 -14.30 42.24
CA LEU A 163 1.01 -15.64 42.22
C LEU A 163 0.86 -16.27 43.61
N SER A 164 1.51 -15.70 44.64
CA SER A 164 1.46 -16.16 46.03
C SER A 164 0.92 -15.07 46.95
N HIS A 165 0.44 -15.45 48.14
CA HIS A 165 0.13 -14.46 49.19
C HIS A 165 1.38 -13.65 49.54
N ALA A 166 1.23 -12.34 49.75
CA ALA A 166 2.28 -11.42 50.13
C ALA A 166 1.80 -10.56 51.31
N GLY A 167 1.88 -11.12 52.52
CA GLY A 167 1.53 -10.47 53.78
C GLY A 167 2.71 -9.73 54.43
N PRO A 168 2.51 -9.18 55.65
CA PRO A 168 3.53 -8.42 56.38
C PRO A 168 4.82 -9.20 56.66
N GLU A 169 4.73 -10.51 56.88
CA GLU A 169 5.86 -11.39 57.17
C GLU A 169 6.47 -12.00 55.89
N ASP A 170 5.76 -11.98 54.76
CA ASP A 170 6.18 -12.66 53.54
C ASP A 170 7.09 -11.78 52.67
N GLY A 171 7.75 -12.42 51.70
CA GLY A 171 8.55 -11.71 50.70
C GLY A 171 7.67 -10.97 49.70
N SER A 172 8.02 -9.72 49.36
CA SER A 172 7.26 -8.89 48.41
C SER A 172 8.16 -7.80 47.81
N LEU A 173 7.58 -6.88 47.03
CA LEU A 173 8.23 -5.64 46.63
C LEU A 173 8.26 -4.67 47.83
N MET A 174 9.42 -4.06 48.07
CA MET A 174 9.57 -2.90 48.95
C MET A 174 9.70 -1.66 48.09
N VAL A 175 8.98 -0.59 48.44
CA VAL A 175 9.02 0.71 47.75
C VAL A 175 9.19 1.83 48.76
N PHE A 176 9.78 2.96 48.36
CA PHE A 176 9.60 4.25 49.03
C PHE A 176 8.51 5.01 48.28
N PRO A 177 7.27 5.06 48.81
CA PRO A 177 6.21 5.82 48.18
C PRO A 177 6.60 7.28 47.98
N ARG A 178 6.15 7.87 46.86
CA ARG A 178 6.42 9.25 46.41
C ARG A 178 7.86 9.56 45.98
N SER A 179 8.79 8.62 46.11
CA SER A 179 10.19 8.85 45.71
C SER A 179 10.35 9.15 44.22
N ASN A 180 9.47 8.65 43.34
CA ASN A 180 9.45 8.99 41.92
C ASN A 180 9.29 10.50 41.65
N THR A 181 8.59 11.22 42.53
CA THR A 181 8.33 12.66 42.40
C THR A 181 9.54 13.55 42.68
N VAL A 182 10.54 13.03 43.39
CA VAL A 182 11.72 13.79 43.85
C VAL A 182 13.05 13.15 43.44
N THR A 183 13.03 11.99 42.79
CA THR A 183 14.26 11.29 42.39
C THR A 183 15.10 12.11 41.40
N GLU A 184 14.47 12.86 40.49
CA GLU A 184 15.18 13.74 39.56
C GLU A 184 15.81 14.94 40.30
N GLU A 185 15.08 15.55 41.24
CA GLU A 185 15.61 16.60 42.13
C GLU A 185 16.81 16.08 42.91
N PHE A 186 16.70 14.90 43.53
CA PHE A 186 17.79 14.26 44.25
C PHE A 186 19.04 14.12 43.36
N PHE A 187 18.89 13.67 42.11
CA PHE A 187 20.04 13.59 41.21
C PHE A 187 20.63 14.97 40.94
N ASP A 188 19.81 15.96 40.68
CA ASP A 188 20.25 17.31 40.35
C ASP A 188 20.92 18.05 41.53
N THR A 189 20.52 17.76 42.78
CA THR A 189 20.99 18.49 43.97
C THR A 189 22.00 17.73 44.82
N GLU A 190 21.90 16.40 44.90
CA GLU A 190 22.69 15.57 45.82
C GLU A 190 23.77 14.73 45.13
N THR A 191 23.83 14.74 43.79
CA THR A 191 24.84 13.96 43.03
C THR A 191 25.63 14.82 42.06
N ASP A 192 26.82 14.35 41.67
CA ASP A 192 27.65 15.01 40.66
C ASP A 192 27.32 14.44 39.26
N PRO A 193 26.79 15.25 38.32
CA PRO A 193 26.46 14.79 36.97
C PRO A 193 27.63 14.17 36.20
N SER A 194 28.87 14.49 36.54
CA SER A 194 30.06 13.88 35.91
C SER A 194 30.24 12.40 36.27
N THR A 195 29.54 11.92 37.30
CA THR A 195 29.56 10.53 37.76
C THR A 195 28.40 9.69 37.23
N TRP A 196 27.48 10.29 36.46
CA TRP A 196 26.31 9.59 35.95
C TRP A 196 26.66 8.56 34.87
N GLU A 197 26.10 7.36 35.02
CA GLU A 197 26.20 6.28 34.04
C GLU A 197 24.87 6.08 33.32
N GLN A 198 24.91 5.65 32.05
CA GLN A 198 23.71 5.23 31.31
C GLN A 198 23.09 3.92 31.82
N LYS A 199 23.65 3.32 32.86
CA LYS A 199 23.19 2.07 33.43
C LYS A 199 21.85 2.28 34.12
N ASP A 200 20.83 1.57 33.66
CA ASP A 200 19.47 1.53 34.21
C ASP A 200 19.41 0.65 35.50
N LEU A 201 20.30 0.96 36.45
CA LEU A 201 20.39 0.43 37.82
C LEU A 201 21.24 1.39 38.66
N ARG A 202 20.62 2.22 39.49
CA ARG A 202 21.27 3.15 40.43
C ARG A 202 20.93 2.76 41.87
N LEU A 203 21.92 2.20 42.56
CA LEU A 203 21.85 1.82 43.99
C LEU A 203 22.02 3.06 44.87
N PHE A 204 21.28 3.16 45.98
CA PHE A 204 21.43 4.25 46.95
C PHE A 204 22.24 3.81 48.18
N SER A 205 23.12 4.70 48.66
CA SER A 205 23.83 4.50 49.93
C SER A 205 22.92 4.72 51.14
N ALA A 206 23.37 4.30 52.32
CA ALA A 206 22.60 4.53 53.55
C ALA A 206 22.42 6.03 53.85
N GLU A 207 23.43 6.86 53.52
CA GLU A 207 23.38 8.31 53.65
C GLU A 207 22.38 8.93 52.66
N GLU A 208 22.39 8.47 51.41
CA GLU A 208 21.44 8.94 50.39
C GLU A 208 19.99 8.57 50.76
N ILE A 209 19.77 7.41 51.38
CA ILE A 209 18.43 7.01 51.87
C ILE A 209 17.93 7.93 52.99
N GLN A 210 18.82 8.43 53.85
CA GLN A 210 18.44 9.41 54.88
C GLN A 210 17.91 10.71 54.27
N TRP A 211 18.34 11.05 53.05
CA TRP A 211 17.78 12.19 52.34
C TRP A 211 16.28 11.97 52.08
N PHE A 212 15.89 10.83 51.51
CA PHE A 212 14.48 10.51 51.28
C PHE A 212 13.68 10.44 52.60
N GLU A 213 14.27 9.90 53.66
CA GLU A 213 13.63 9.87 54.98
C GLU A 213 13.42 11.27 55.58
N SER A 214 14.39 12.18 55.41
CA SER A 214 14.27 13.57 55.86
C SER A 214 13.20 14.37 55.10
N HIS A 215 12.87 13.94 53.87
CA HIS A 215 11.75 14.45 53.08
C HIS A 215 10.42 13.74 53.39
N GLY A 216 10.36 12.98 54.50
CA GLY A 216 9.14 12.38 55.03
C GLY A 216 8.72 11.08 54.35
N MET A 217 9.53 10.52 53.46
CA MET A 217 9.27 9.22 52.83
C MET A 217 9.75 8.08 53.72
N LYS A 218 9.07 6.94 53.70
CA LYS A 218 9.44 5.75 54.47
C LYS A 218 9.24 4.51 53.62
N PRO A 219 10.06 3.46 53.81
CA PRO A 219 9.87 2.23 53.08
C PRO A 219 8.54 1.58 53.45
N SER A 220 7.85 1.05 52.44
CA SER A 220 6.59 0.34 52.55
C SER A 220 6.69 -1.00 51.84
N LYS A 221 6.19 -2.06 52.50
CA LYS A 221 6.03 -3.38 51.88
C LYS A 221 4.72 -3.41 51.11
N VAL A 222 4.76 -3.77 49.84
CA VAL A 222 3.56 -3.91 49.01
C VAL A 222 2.84 -5.21 49.36
N LEU A 223 1.61 -5.12 49.90
CA LEU A 223 0.81 -6.29 50.25
C LEU A 223 -0.12 -6.68 49.10
N ALA A 224 -0.10 -7.96 48.72
CA ALA A 224 -0.82 -8.45 47.54
C ALA A 224 -1.33 -9.88 47.72
N GLU A 225 -2.45 -10.18 47.07
CA GLU A 225 -3.03 -11.53 47.02
C GLU A 225 -2.70 -12.23 45.69
N PRO A 226 -2.78 -13.57 45.61
CA PRO A 226 -2.66 -14.29 44.35
C PRO A 226 -3.63 -13.73 43.29
N GLY A 227 -3.08 -13.31 42.17
CA GLY A 227 -3.81 -12.72 41.04
C GLY A 227 -3.84 -11.19 41.02
N ASP A 228 -3.30 -10.52 42.04
CA ASP A 228 -3.06 -9.09 41.99
C ASP A 228 -1.88 -8.76 41.03
N LEU A 229 -1.95 -7.59 40.39
CA LEU A 229 -0.85 -7.02 39.62
C LEU A 229 -0.30 -5.81 40.36
N ILE A 230 1.01 -5.82 40.63
CA ILE A 230 1.73 -4.67 41.21
C ILE A 230 2.44 -3.97 40.06
N VAL A 231 2.29 -2.64 39.94
CA VAL A 231 3.00 -1.81 38.97
C VAL A 231 3.71 -0.66 39.65
N TRP A 232 4.88 -0.25 39.15
CA TRP A 232 5.61 0.91 39.67
C TRP A 232 6.41 1.65 38.61
N ASP A 233 6.57 2.95 38.84
CA ASP A 233 7.46 3.83 38.08
C ASP A 233 8.92 3.41 38.30
N SER A 234 9.71 3.27 37.23
CA SER A 234 11.13 2.88 37.33
C SER A 234 11.99 3.87 38.13
N ARG A 235 11.49 5.08 38.39
CA ARG A 235 12.09 6.11 39.26
C ARG A 235 11.71 5.94 40.74
N THR A 236 10.79 5.06 41.09
CA THR A 236 10.45 4.76 42.49
C THR A 236 11.57 3.95 43.12
N VAL A 237 12.14 4.41 44.23
CA VAL A 237 13.18 3.69 44.97
C VAL A 237 12.57 2.39 45.52
N HIS A 238 13.14 1.25 45.16
CA HIS A 238 12.58 -0.07 45.47
C HIS A 238 13.64 -1.15 45.64
N TRP A 239 13.23 -2.31 46.15
CA TRP A 239 14.02 -3.55 46.15
C TRP A 239 13.13 -4.78 46.43
N GLY A 240 13.66 -5.98 46.18
CA GLY A 240 13.01 -7.23 46.60
C GLY A 240 13.11 -7.44 48.10
N GLY A 241 11.98 -7.41 48.81
CA GLY A 241 11.88 -7.70 50.24
C GLY A 241 11.87 -9.21 50.51
N GLU A 242 12.74 -9.64 51.42
CA GLU A 242 12.81 -11.03 51.88
C GLU A 242 11.71 -11.34 52.91
N PRO A 243 11.24 -12.61 52.99
CA PRO A 243 10.39 -13.05 54.07
C PRO A 243 11.11 -12.99 55.42
N THR A 244 10.35 -12.75 56.48
CA THR A 244 10.85 -12.89 57.85
C THR A 244 10.95 -14.36 58.24
N VAL A 245 11.56 -14.62 59.39
CA VAL A 245 11.65 -15.98 59.94
C VAL A 245 10.30 -16.62 60.24
N ASN A 246 9.23 -15.84 60.33
CA ASN A 246 7.88 -16.30 60.65
C ASN A 246 7.07 -16.72 59.40
N SER A 247 7.56 -16.42 58.20
CA SER A 247 6.85 -16.77 56.96
C SER A 247 7.05 -18.24 56.60
N ASN A 248 5.96 -18.88 56.19
CA ASN A 248 5.97 -20.21 55.57
C ASN A 248 5.53 -20.14 54.09
N THR A 249 5.42 -18.94 53.53
CA THR A 249 4.89 -18.74 52.17
C THR A 249 6.02 -18.84 51.16
N ILE A 250 5.90 -19.78 50.22
CA ILE A 250 6.76 -19.82 49.04
C ILE A 250 6.33 -18.69 48.10
N ARG A 251 7.09 -17.59 48.13
CA ARG A 251 6.82 -16.44 47.27
C ARG A 251 7.01 -16.86 45.83
N THR A 252 6.01 -16.63 44.99
CA THR A 252 6.06 -16.94 43.56
C THR A 252 5.54 -15.76 42.77
N VAL A 253 6.38 -15.17 41.93
CA VAL A 253 5.98 -14.02 41.09
C VAL A 253 6.61 -14.06 39.71
N ILE A 254 5.94 -13.40 38.77
CA ILE A 254 6.44 -13.20 37.40
C ILE A 254 6.73 -11.71 37.20
N TYR A 255 7.96 -11.39 36.83
CA TYR A 255 8.31 -10.04 36.39
C TYR A 255 7.87 -9.84 34.93
N ALA A 256 7.06 -8.81 34.70
CA ALA A 256 6.53 -8.48 33.39
C ALA A 256 6.24 -6.98 33.29
N SER A 257 7.08 -6.29 32.54
CA SER A 257 6.92 -4.87 32.21
C SER A 257 6.40 -4.74 30.80
N TYR A 258 5.63 -3.69 30.52
CA TYR A 258 5.09 -3.42 29.20
C TYR A 258 5.35 -1.98 28.80
N ALA A 259 5.53 -1.76 27.51
CA ALA A 259 5.65 -0.43 26.92
C ALA A 259 5.02 -0.43 25.51
N PRO A 260 4.64 0.74 24.98
CA PRO A 260 4.13 0.84 23.63
C PRO A 260 5.09 0.26 22.59
N PHE A 261 4.53 -0.43 21.60
CA PHE A 261 5.28 -0.93 20.46
C PHE A 261 5.97 0.20 19.69
N GLU A 262 5.33 1.36 19.59
CA GLU A 262 5.85 2.53 18.85
C GLU A 262 7.13 3.13 19.43
N LEU A 263 7.43 2.88 20.72
CA LEU A 263 8.67 3.34 21.35
C LEU A 263 9.87 2.45 20.98
N ALA A 264 9.65 1.27 20.41
CA ALA A 264 10.74 0.37 20.06
C ALA A 264 11.40 0.77 18.73
N THR A 265 12.72 0.85 18.75
CA THR A 265 13.53 0.96 17.52
C THR A 265 13.56 -0.38 16.78
N GLU A 266 13.89 -0.35 15.49
CA GLU A 266 14.06 -1.58 14.70
C GLU A 266 15.13 -2.52 15.28
N GLU A 267 16.21 -1.94 15.83
CA GLU A 267 17.27 -2.69 16.51
C GLU A 267 16.73 -3.40 17.76
N SER A 268 15.95 -2.72 18.59
CA SER A 268 15.31 -3.33 19.76
C SER A 268 14.39 -4.48 19.35
N LEU A 269 13.56 -4.30 18.30
CA LEU A 269 12.68 -5.35 17.78
C LEU A 269 13.49 -6.55 17.25
N LYS A 270 14.61 -6.31 16.56
CA LYS A 270 15.52 -7.37 16.09
C LYS A 270 16.09 -8.15 17.26
N ARG A 271 16.56 -7.48 18.32
CA ARG A 271 17.09 -8.14 19.53
C ARG A 271 16.01 -8.93 20.28
N LYS A 272 14.78 -8.42 20.35
CA LYS A 272 13.64 -9.18 20.92
C LYS A 272 13.32 -10.44 20.10
N LYS A 273 13.31 -10.34 18.77
CA LYS A 273 13.12 -11.50 17.87
C LYS A 273 14.19 -12.55 18.11
N GLU A 274 15.44 -12.14 18.24
CA GLU A 274 16.56 -13.04 18.56
C GLU A 274 16.37 -13.72 19.92
N ALA A 275 16.04 -12.96 20.96
CA ALA A 275 15.80 -13.49 22.31
C ALA A 275 14.63 -14.49 22.31
N PHE A 276 13.52 -14.15 21.63
CA PHE A 276 12.35 -15.01 21.53
C PHE A 276 12.65 -16.32 20.79
N ALA A 277 13.32 -16.24 19.62
CA ALA A 277 13.67 -17.41 18.81
C ALA A 277 14.62 -18.39 19.51
N SER A 278 15.39 -17.88 20.48
CA SER A 278 16.35 -18.66 21.26
C SER A 278 15.88 -18.95 22.70
N TYR A 279 14.65 -18.57 23.05
CA TYR A 279 14.07 -18.72 24.38
C TYR A 279 14.94 -18.14 25.51
N ARG A 280 15.61 -17.01 25.25
CA ARG A 280 16.51 -16.35 26.20
C ARG A 280 15.83 -15.15 26.86
N ALA A 281 16.07 -15.00 28.16
CA ALA A 281 15.60 -13.87 28.92
C ALA A 281 16.23 -12.54 28.48
N THR A 282 15.55 -11.44 28.80
CA THR A 282 16.01 -10.06 28.60
C THR A 282 16.08 -9.31 29.94
N THR A 283 16.33 -8.01 29.89
CA THR A 283 16.10 -7.07 30.99
C THR A 283 14.61 -6.82 31.20
N HIS A 284 14.26 -6.05 32.23
CA HIS A 284 12.91 -5.58 32.49
C HIS A 284 12.39 -4.59 31.43
N TRP A 285 13.26 -4.04 30.56
CA TRP A 285 12.85 -3.08 29.54
C TRP A 285 12.17 -3.77 28.34
N PRO A 286 10.96 -3.34 27.92
CA PRO A 286 10.23 -4.01 26.84
C PRO A 286 10.60 -3.53 25.43
N HIS A 287 11.07 -2.28 25.27
CA HIS A 287 11.18 -1.59 23.97
C HIS A 287 12.57 -0.99 23.68
N GLU A 288 13.40 -0.79 24.70
CA GLU A 288 14.78 -0.26 24.62
C GLU A 288 15.69 -1.07 25.55
N ASN A 289 17.01 -0.89 25.47
CA ASN A 289 17.99 -1.53 26.35
C ASN A 289 17.82 -3.07 26.46
N ILE A 290 17.56 -3.70 25.31
CA ILE A 290 17.29 -5.15 25.20
C ILE A 290 18.61 -5.93 25.33
N VAL A 291 19.02 -6.24 26.57
CA VAL A 291 20.19 -7.09 26.83
C VAL A 291 19.74 -8.55 26.93
N ILE A 292 20.17 -9.37 25.97
CA ILE A 292 19.85 -10.80 25.92
C ILE A 292 20.79 -11.55 26.87
N ARG A 293 20.24 -12.37 27.76
CA ARG A 293 21.02 -13.21 28.67
C ARG A 293 21.61 -14.40 27.90
N ASP A 294 22.75 -14.94 28.36
CA ASP A 294 23.49 -16.01 27.68
C ASP A 294 22.63 -17.26 27.39
N GLY A 295 21.69 -17.57 28.27
CA GLY A 295 20.79 -18.73 28.15
C GLY A 295 21.44 -20.05 28.56
N VAL A 296 22.77 -20.12 28.56
CA VAL A 296 23.55 -21.23 29.12
C VAL A 296 23.76 -21.00 30.62
N VAL A 297 23.23 -21.91 31.42
CA VAL A 297 23.36 -21.85 32.87
C VAL A 297 24.62 -22.59 33.32
N HIS A 298 25.41 -21.92 34.17
CA HIS A 298 26.65 -22.45 34.71
C HIS A 298 26.53 -22.67 36.23
N LEU A 299 27.10 -23.78 36.70
CA LEU A 299 27.27 -24.08 38.11
C LEU A 299 28.29 -23.11 38.76
N PRO A 300 28.35 -23.02 40.10
CA PRO A 300 29.31 -22.17 40.79
C PRO A 300 30.79 -22.45 40.46
N ASP A 301 31.12 -23.67 40.01
CA ASP A 301 32.47 -24.05 39.57
C ASP A 301 32.80 -23.62 38.13
N GLY A 302 31.87 -22.95 37.45
CA GLY A 302 32.01 -22.43 36.09
C GLY A 302 31.71 -23.43 34.97
N LYS A 303 31.35 -24.67 35.29
CA LYS A 303 30.91 -25.66 34.27
C LYS A 303 29.45 -25.42 33.91
N VAL A 304 29.07 -25.76 32.68
CA VAL A 304 27.67 -25.77 32.26
C VAL A 304 26.89 -26.75 33.14
N ASP A 305 25.73 -26.33 33.67
CA ASP A 305 24.84 -27.22 34.42
C ASP A 305 24.36 -28.32 33.47
N PRO A 306 24.59 -29.62 33.77
CA PRO A 306 24.14 -30.72 32.92
C PRO A 306 22.62 -30.76 32.74
N ARG A 307 21.86 -30.05 33.59
CA ARG A 307 20.40 -29.92 33.53
C ARG A 307 19.95 -28.69 32.71
N ASN A 308 20.87 -27.97 32.05
CA ASN A 308 20.54 -26.80 31.24
C ASN A 308 19.49 -27.14 30.16
N ARG A 309 18.54 -26.22 29.95
CA ARG A 309 17.50 -26.34 28.93
C ARG A 309 17.65 -25.21 27.91
N TYR A 310 17.52 -25.55 26.64
CA TYR A 310 17.53 -24.61 25.51
C TYR A 310 16.15 -24.35 24.93
N ILE A 311 15.16 -25.13 25.38
CA ILE A 311 13.75 -25.01 25.02
C ILE A 311 12.92 -25.10 26.32
N PRO A 312 11.77 -24.43 26.40
CA PRO A 312 10.86 -24.59 27.52
C PRO A 312 10.39 -26.05 27.67
N LEU A 313 10.05 -26.44 28.90
CA LEU A 313 9.45 -27.74 29.19
C LEU A 313 8.07 -27.87 28.54
N GLU A 314 7.25 -26.82 28.67
CA GLU A 314 5.98 -26.67 27.97
C GLU A 314 6.07 -25.45 27.03
N VAL A 315 6.22 -25.70 25.74
CA VAL A 315 6.34 -24.64 24.73
C VAL A 315 4.99 -23.90 24.60
N PRO A 316 4.98 -22.56 24.65
CA PRO A 316 3.76 -21.78 24.51
C PRO A 316 3.18 -21.91 23.10
N GLU A 317 1.86 -21.83 23.00
CA GLU A 317 1.21 -21.66 21.70
C GLU A 317 1.55 -20.27 21.14
N HIS A 318 2.18 -20.22 19.97
CA HIS A 318 2.56 -18.97 19.30
C HIS A 318 1.34 -18.28 18.65
N THR A 319 0.43 -17.78 19.49
CA THR A 319 -0.72 -16.97 19.05
C THR A 319 -0.27 -15.63 18.48
N ASP A 320 -1.11 -15.00 17.66
CA ASP A 320 -0.82 -13.68 17.09
C ASP A 320 -0.54 -12.64 18.19
N ARG A 321 -1.32 -12.66 19.28
CA ARG A 321 -1.14 -11.74 20.40
C ARG A 321 0.18 -11.97 21.12
N LEU A 322 0.58 -13.22 21.32
CA LEU A 322 1.88 -13.57 21.92
C LEU A 322 3.02 -13.04 21.05
N LEU A 323 2.98 -13.32 19.75
CA LEU A 323 4.03 -12.87 18.82
C LEU A 323 4.13 -11.35 18.73
N GLN A 324 3.00 -10.66 18.85
CA GLN A 324 2.94 -9.19 18.92
C GLN A 324 3.59 -8.65 20.20
N LEU A 325 3.19 -9.16 21.37
CA LEU A 325 3.79 -8.80 22.65
C LEU A 325 5.30 -9.10 22.69
N ALA A 326 5.71 -10.19 22.03
CA ALA A 326 7.12 -10.57 21.90
C ALA A 326 7.92 -9.65 20.96
N GLY A 327 7.29 -8.77 20.18
CA GLY A 327 7.95 -7.98 19.14
C GLY A 327 8.38 -8.81 17.92
N VAL A 328 7.89 -10.03 17.79
CA VAL A 328 8.13 -10.92 16.65
C VAL A 328 7.22 -10.55 15.48
N LYS A 329 5.96 -10.30 15.79
CA LYS A 329 4.94 -9.85 14.85
C LYS A 329 4.69 -8.36 15.05
N SER A 330 4.63 -7.60 13.98
CA SER A 330 4.36 -6.16 14.10
C SER A 330 2.92 -5.90 14.52
N TYR A 331 2.67 -4.84 15.29
CA TYR A 331 1.31 -4.31 15.44
C TYR A 331 0.86 -3.57 14.18
N ARG A 332 1.80 -2.97 13.45
CA ARG A 332 1.57 -2.34 12.15
C ARG A 332 1.25 -3.34 11.04
N GLU A 333 1.40 -4.64 11.31
CA GLU A 333 0.79 -5.67 10.46
C GLU A 333 -0.75 -5.64 10.51
N HIS A 334 -1.40 -4.89 11.42
CA HIS A 334 -2.86 -4.75 11.41
C HIS A 334 -3.41 -4.07 10.15
N LEU A 335 -2.60 -3.24 9.47
CA LEU A 335 -3.01 -2.59 8.22
C LEU A 335 -2.73 -3.48 6.99
N THR A 336 -1.72 -4.35 7.04
CA THR A 336 -1.50 -5.42 6.04
C THR A 336 -2.40 -6.66 6.30
N SER A 337 -2.93 -6.81 7.52
CA SER A 337 -3.79 -7.92 7.96
C SER A 337 -5.22 -7.88 7.42
N ILE A 338 -5.64 -6.78 6.78
CA ILE A 338 -6.96 -6.74 6.15
C ILE A 338 -7.09 -7.88 5.11
N PHE A 339 -5.99 -8.27 4.45
CA PHE A 339 -5.96 -9.40 3.52
C PHE A 339 -5.98 -10.79 4.19
N ARG A 340 -5.56 -10.94 5.47
CA ARG A 340 -5.54 -12.24 6.16
C ARG A 340 -6.84 -12.57 6.91
N ILE A 341 -7.58 -11.57 7.39
CA ILE A 341 -8.85 -11.78 8.10
C ILE A 341 -9.94 -12.31 7.14
N ALA A 342 -9.95 -11.85 5.88
CA ALA A 342 -10.85 -12.35 4.84
C ALA A 342 -10.68 -13.86 4.59
N HIS A 343 -9.45 -14.38 4.69
CA HIS A 343 -9.17 -15.81 4.48
C HIS A 343 -9.53 -16.68 5.71
N LYS A 344 -9.38 -16.17 6.94
CA LYS A 344 -9.81 -16.90 8.16
C LYS A 344 -11.32 -16.85 8.40
N ALA A 345 -12.00 -15.76 8.01
CA ALA A 345 -13.46 -15.64 8.09
C ALA A 345 -14.18 -16.60 7.14
N ASN A 346 -13.60 -16.87 5.97
CA ASN A 346 -14.13 -17.86 5.02
C ASN A 346 -13.98 -19.31 5.50
N MET A 347 -13.02 -19.60 6.39
CA MET A 347 -12.85 -20.94 6.97
C MET A 347 -13.65 -21.17 8.26
N LYS A 348 -13.98 -20.13 9.05
CA LYS A 348 -14.75 -20.28 10.30
C LYS A 348 -16.27 -20.18 10.13
N SER A 349 -16.78 -19.68 9.00
CA SER A 349 -18.24 -19.57 8.77
C SER A 349 -18.93 -20.91 8.46
N PHE A 350 -18.16 -22.00 8.31
CA PHE A 350 -18.69 -23.33 8.01
C PHE A 350 -18.99 -24.21 9.23
N GLU A 351 -18.58 -23.84 10.46
CA GLU A 351 -18.64 -24.79 11.60
C GLU A 351 -19.50 -24.39 12.80
N SER A 352 -20.07 -23.18 12.91
CA SER A 352 -20.86 -22.85 14.12
C SER A 352 -21.97 -21.80 13.95
N ARG A 353 -23.16 -22.22 13.49
CA ARG A 353 -24.43 -21.57 13.88
C ARG A 353 -25.57 -22.59 14.07
N PRO A 354 -26.40 -22.47 15.11
CA PRO A 354 -27.63 -23.25 15.26
C PRO A 354 -28.71 -22.75 14.27
N PRO A 355 -29.64 -23.61 13.82
CA PRO A 355 -30.54 -23.28 12.72
C PRO A 355 -31.71 -22.43 13.19
N VAL A 356 -31.86 -21.24 12.59
CA VAL A 356 -33.11 -20.46 12.57
C VAL A 356 -33.91 -20.89 11.35
N ASP A 357 -35.17 -21.26 11.57
CA ASP A 357 -36.08 -21.82 10.57
C ASP A 357 -36.49 -20.77 9.53
N TYR A 358 -35.90 -20.85 8.35
CA TYR A 358 -36.31 -20.12 7.15
C TYR A 358 -36.79 -21.11 6.07
N PRO A 359 -37.75 -20.73 5.21
CA PRO A 359 -38.37 -21.64 4.24
C PRO A 359 -37.32 -22.29 3.33
N ARG A 360 -37.28 -23.63 3.32
CA ARG A 360 -36.24 -24.43 2.64
C ARG A 360 -36.06 -24.03 1.17
N LYS A 361 -34.83 -23.62 0.83
CA LYS A 361 -34.37 -23.40 -0.56
C LYS A 361 -34.45 -24.69 -1.37
N ARG A 362 -34.90 -24.56 -2.62
CA ARG A 362 -34.96 -25.65 -3.61
C ARG A 362 -33.54 -26.09 -3.99
N ALA A 363 -33.26 -27.39 -4.00
CA ALA A 363 -31.98 -27.92 -4.47
C ALA A 363 -31.77 -27.58 -5.96
N SER A 364 -30.59 -27.05 -6.31
CA SER A 364 -30.21 -26.75 -7.70
C SER A 364 -30.02 -28.02 -8.54
N ILE A 365 -29.65 -29.14 -7.91
CA ILE A 365 -29.47 -30.45 -8.55
C ILE A 365 -30.16 -31.52 -7.69
N ALA A 366 -31.00 -32.34 -8.32
CA ALA A 366 -31.62 -33.51 -7.68
C ALA A 366 -30.70 -34.74 -7.76
N CYS A 367 -30.61 -35.54 -6.70
CA CYS A 367 -29.87 -36.81 -6.71
C CYS A 367 -30.44 -37.78 -7.78
N ASN A 368 -29.66 -38.78 -8.18
CA ASN A 368 -30.02 -39.71 -9.25
C ASN A 368 -31.35 -40.43 -9.01
N PHE A 369 -31.62 -40.81 -7.76
CA PHE A 369 -32.86 -41.47 -7.37
C PHE A 369 -34.08 -40.54 -7.53
N CYS A 370 -34.01 -39.32 -6.98
CA CYS A 370 -35.09 -38.32 -7.13
C CYS A 370 -35.27 -37.87 -8.58
N ARG A 371 -34.17 -37.78 -9.34
CA ARG A 371 -34.16 -37.44 -10.77
C ARG A 371 -34.84 -38.51 -11.61
N HIS A 372 -34.52 -39.79 -11.40
CA HIS A 372 -35.17 -40.92 -12.10
C HIS A 372 -36.66 -41.00 -11.80
N ARG A 373 -37.06 -40.75 -10.55
CA ARG A 373 -38.47 -40.79 -10.14
C ARG A 373 -39.23 -39.50 -10.39
N LYS A 374 -38.57 -38.46 -10.94
CA LYS A 374 -39.13 -37.11 -11.16
C LYS A 374 -39.79 -36.52 -9.90
N ARG A 375 -39.23 -36.80 -8.72
CA ARG A 375 -39.70 -36.27 -7.42
C ARG A 375 -38.83 -35.11 -6.98
N LYS A 376 -39.39 -34.16 -6.22
CA LYS A 376 -38.66 -32.99 -5.72
C LYS A 376 -37.61 -33.43 -4.69
N CYS A 377 -36.34 -33.27 -5.03
CA CYS A 377 -35.23 -33.48 -4.11
C CYS A 377 -35.06 -32.25 -3.21
N ASP A 378 -34.94 -32.45 -1.92
CA ASP A 378 -34.64 -31.39 -0.94
C ASP A 378 -33.14 -31.08 -0.85
N GLY A 379 -32.29 -31.89 -1.48
CA GLY A 379 -30.86 -31.60 -1.67
C GLY A 379 -30.00 -31.81 -0.43
N GLN A 380 -30.56 -32.38 0.65
CA GLN A 380 -29.78 -32.68 1.85
C GLN A 380 -28.71 -33.74 1.55
N LYS A 381 -27.52 -33.56 2.15
CA LYS A 381 -26.37 -34.47 2.06
C LYS A 381 -26.06 -34.97 3.49
N PRO A 382 -25.66 -36.24 3.69
CA PRO A 382 -25.27 -37.24 2.68
C PRO A 382 -26.44 -37.89 1.92
N THR A 383 -27.65 -37.83 2.47
CA THR A 383 -28.85 -38.47 1.91
C THR A 383 -30.01 -37.47 1.90
N CYS A 384 -30.67 -37.27 0.76
CA CYS A 384 -31.82 -36.37 0.68
C CYS A 384 -33.04 -37.02 1.40
N GLY A 385 -33.96 -36.24 1.96
CA GLY A 385 -35.03 -36.78 2.82
C GLY A 385 -35.87 -37.83 2.11
N LEU A 386 -36.14 -37.62 0.82
CA LEU A 386 -36.90 -38.55 -0.03
C LEU A 386 -36.17 -39.87 -0.29
N CYS A 387 -34.83 -39.88 -0.26
CA CYS A 387 -34.03 -41.11 -0.36
C CYS A 387 -33.92 -41.81 0.99
N THR A 388 -33.85 -41.06 2.10
CA THR A 388 -33.88 -41.58 3.47
C THR A 388 -35.18 -42.33 3.72
N ASP A 389 -36.32 -41.72 3.41
CA ASP A 389 -37.65 -42.32 3.59
C ASP A 389 -37.87 -43.55 2.71
N ALA A 390 -37.22 -43.58 1.53
CA ALA A 390 -37.33 -44.68 0.58
C ALA A 390 -36.29 -45.80 0.82
N GLY A 391 -35.40 -45.67 1.80
CA GLY A 391 -34.28 -46.59 2.03
C GLY A 391 -33.37 -46.76 0.81
N ALA A 392 -33.30 -45.75 -0.05
CA ALA A 392 -32.64 -45.83 -1.35
C ALA A 392 -31.28 -45.12 -1.34
N GLN A 393 -30.33 -45.66 -2.11
CA GLN A 393 -28.99 -45.09 -2.21
C GLN A 393 -29.04 -43.70 -2.89
N CYS A 394 -28.70 -42.65 -2.13
CA CYS A 394 -28.74 -41.28 -2.60
C CYS A 394 -27.40 -40.89 -3.24
N VAL A 395 -27.25 -41.20 -4.52
CA VAL A 395 -26.04 -40.84 -5.28
C VAL A 395 -26.31 -39.56 -6.06
N TYR A 396 -25.52 -38.51 -5.80
CA TYR A 396 -25.42 -37.36 -6.68
C TYR A 396 -24.33 -37.68 -7.71
N GLN A 397 -24.55 -37.40 -8.99
CA GLN A 397 -23.47 -37.50 -9.98
C GLN A 397 -22.34 -36.56 -9.55
N GLU A 398 -21.16 -37.12 -9.28
CA GLU A 398 -19.91 -36.36 -9.30
C GLU A 398 -19.68 -35.96 -10.76
N SER A 399 -20.09 -34.75 -11.11
CA SER A 399 -19.56 -34.11 -12.29
C SER A 399 -18.15 -33.65 -11.96
N ASP A 400 -17.18 -34.00 -12.80
CA ASP A 400 -15.86 -33.37 -12.93
C ASP A 400 -16.01 -31.88 -13.23
N ARG A 401 -16.42 -31.13 -12.22
CA ARG A 401 -16.60 -29.69 -12.26
C ARG A 401 -16.23 -29.11 -10.90
N VAL A 402 -14.92 -29.06 -10.68
CA VAL A 402 -14.36 -27.77 -10.30
C VAL A 402 -14.79 -26.80 -11.41
N GLN A 403 -15.70 -25.87 -11.11
CA GLN A 403 -15.88 -24.67 -11.93
C GLN A 403 -14.95 -23.64 -11.29
N ASP A 404 -13.64 -23.82 -11.37
CA ASP A 404 -12.77 -23.43 -12.48
C ASP A 404 -13.21 -22.10 -13.09
N ILE A 405 -12.52 -21.05 -12.66
CA ILE A 405 -12.19 -19.88 -13.48
C ILE A 405 -12.07 -20.37 -14.93
N PRO A 406 -12.78 -19.79 -15.91
CA PRO A 406 -12.77 -20.32 -17.26
C PRO A 406 -11.32 -20.34 -17.76
N ALA A 407 -10.76 -21.53 -17.93
CA ALA A 407 -9.45 -21.74 -18.54
C ALA A 407 -9.32 -20.94 -19.84
N GLU A 408 -10.45 -20.70 -20.53
CA GLU A 408 -10.58 -19.85 -21.72
C GLU A 408 -10.15 -18.37 -21.55
N ILE A 409 -10.35 -17.75 -20.37
CA ILE A 409 -9.94 -16.34 -20.11
C ILE A 409 -8.44 -16.27 -19.84
N LEU A 410 -7.90 -17.19 -19.03
CA LEU A 410 -6.46 -17.33 -18.81
C LEU A 410 -5.75 -17.71 -20.11
N LEU A 411 -6.28 -18.67 -20.89
CA LEU A 411 -5.75 -19.03 -22.21
C LEU A 411 -5.79 -17.83 -23.17
N ARG A 412 -6.85 -17.00 -23.14
CA ARG A 412 -6.97 -15.82 -24.00
C ARG A 412 -6.07 -14.67 -23.58
N LEU A 413 -5.85 -14.47 -22.28
CA LEU A 413 -4.91 -13.48 -21.77
C LEU A 413 -3.47 -13.91 -22.05
N THR A 414 -3.15 -15.20 -21.88
CA THR A 414 -1.86 -15.77 -22.30
C THR A 414 -1.71 -15.74 -23.83
N HIS A 415 -2.78 -15.94 -24.59
CA HIS A 415 -2.77 -15.80 -26.06
C HIS A 415 -2.59 -14.34 -26.49
N LEU A 416 -3.19 -13.38 -25.78
CA LEU A 416 -3.01 -11.94 -25.96
C LEU A 416 -1.59 -11.50 -25.61
N GLU A 417 -1.03 -11.99 -24.50
CA GLU A 417 0.38 -11.82 -24.12
C GLU A 417 1.30 -12.38 -25.20
N THR A 418 1.04 -13.61 -25.66
CA THR A 418 1.82 -14.28 -26.70
C THR A 418 1.71 -13.53 -28.04
N LEU A 419 0.52 -13.04 -28.41
CA LEU A 419 0.32 -12.22 -29.63
C LEU A 419 1.04 -10.88 -29.51
N ILE A 420 1.00 -10.23 -28.35
CA ILE A 420 1.66 -8.95 -28.10
C ILE A 420 3.19 -9.11 -28.14
N GLU A 421 3.73 -10.19 -27.58
CA GLU A 421 5.16 -10.51 -27.62
C GLU A 421 5.61 -10.92 -29.03
N GLN A 422 4.82 -11.75 -29.73
CA GLN A 422 5.09 -12.11 -31.14
C GLN A 422 5.00 -10.91 -32.08
N GLN A 423 4.12 -9.94 -31.81
CA GLN A 423 3.98 -8.70 -32.57
C GLN A 423 5.11 -7.69 -32.31
N LYS A 424 5.73 -7.73 -31.12
CA LYS A 424 6.92 -6.94 -30.75
C LYS A 424 8.12 -7.36 -31.60
N ASP A 425 8.37 -8.66 -31.69
CA ASP A 425 9.48 -9.20 -32.50
C ASP A 425 9.29 -8.89 -33.99
N ALA A 426 8.05 -8.99 -34.49
CA ALA A 426 7.72 -8.71 -35.89
C ALA A 426 7.99 -7.25 -36.30
N ILE A 427 7.65 -6.23 -35.48
CA ILE A 427 7.91 -4.82 -35.81
C ILE A 427 9.40 -4.47 -35.69
N THR A 428 10.08 -4.94 -34.65
CA THR A 428 11.53 -4.71 -34.49
C THR A 428 12.31 -5.34 -35.64
N GLU A 429 11.91 -6.55 -36.06
CA GLU A 429 12.48 -7.21 -37.23
C GLU A 429 12.12 -6.49 -38.55
N LEU A 430 10.90 -5.98 -38.70
CA LEU A 430 10.50 -5.17 -39.86
C LEU A 430 11.28 -3.85 -39.95
N ALA A 431 11.43 -3.14 -38.82
CA ALA A 431 12.17 -1.89 -38.74
C ALA A 431 13.66 -2.10 -39.06
N ALA A 432 14.25 -3.19 -38.56
CA ALA A 432 15.61 -3.60 -38.91
C ALA A 432 15.76 -3.97 -40.40
N ARG A 433 14.79 -4.69 -40.98
CA ARG A 433 14.77 -5.06 -42.42
C ARG A 433 14.58 -3.85 -43.33
N VAL A 434 13.74 -2.89 -42.94
CA VAL A 434 13.51 -1.65 -43.70
C VAL A 434 14.73 -0.74 -43.63
N GLY A 435 15.40 -0.63 -42.46
CA GLY A 435 16.67 0.10 -42.31
C GLY A 435 17.84 -0.52 -43.09
N ALA A 436 17.87 -1.85 -43.22
CA ALA A 436 18.87 -2.56 -44.04
C ALA A 436 18.63 -2.46 -45.56
N SER A 437 17.40 -2.17 -45.99
CA SER A 437 17.02 -2.09 -47.41
C SER A 437 17.38 -0.77 -48.10
N SER A 438 17.89 0.23 -47.37
CA SER A 438 18.33 1.52 -47.91
C SER A 438 19.73 1.51 -48.54
N ASP A 439 20.52 0.45 -48.35
CA ASP A 439 21.86 0.32 -48.96
C ASP A 439 21.93 -0.87 -49.94
N HIS A 440 21.92 -0.50 -51.24
CA HIS A 440 22.25 -1.26 -52.45
C HIS A 440 21.22 -2.24 -53.11
N PRO A 441 21.12 -2.23 -54.46
CA PRO A 441 20.23 -3.07 -55.23
C PRO A 441 20.88 -4.38 -55.70
N GLY A 442 20.13 -5.48 -55.58
CA GLY A 442 20.35 -6.71 -56.33
C GLY A 442 20.82 -7.89 -55.50
N ARG A 443 19.94 -8.89 -55.32
CA ARG A 443 20.05 -10.24 -55.93
C ARG A 443 19.10 -11.24 -55.24
N SER A 444 18.31 -11.91 -56.07
CA SER A 444 17.68 -13.23 -55.93
C SER A 444 16.77 -13.54 -54.74
N SER A 445 15.52 -13.82 -55.08
CA SER A 445 14.58 -14.64 -54.32
C SER A 445 15.13 -16.03 -54.01
N SER A 446 14.82 -16.53 -52.81
CA SER A 446 14.57 -17.96 -52.60
C SER A 446 13.52 -18.14 -51.49
N SER A 447 12.37 -18.64 -51.93
CA SER A 447 11.37 -19.41 -51.18
C SER A 447 12.06 -20.62 -50.50
N ILE A 448 11.66 -21.25 -49.39
CA ILE A 448 10.34 -21.58 -48.87
C ILE A 448 10.55 -22.51 -47.62
N TYR A 449 9.48 -22.73 -46.83
CA TYR A 449 9.16 -23.84 -45.89
C TYR A 449 9.71 -23.90 -44.45
N ALA A 450 8.75 -23.72 -43.53
CA ALA A 450 8.34 -24.67 -42.49
C ALA A 450 9.40 -25.28 -41.57
N SER A 451 9.41 -24.79 -40.33
CA SER A 451 9.58 -25.63 -39.15
C SER A 451 8.79 -25.02 -38.00
N GLN A 452 7.59 -25.54 -37.75
CA GLN A 452 6.93 -25.40 -36.46
C GLN A 452 7.83 -26.03 -35.39
N PRO A 453 8.19 -25.35 -34.29
CA PRO A 453 8.69 -26.05 -33.12
C PRO A 453 7.50 -26.75 -32.48
N LYS A 454 7.47 -28.09 -32.56
CA LYS A 454 6.67 -28.92 -31.67
C LYS A 454 7.24 -28.74 -30.26
N TYR A 455 6.40 -28.29 -29.33
CA TYR A 455 6.66 -28.47 -27.91
C TYR A 455 5.49 -29.28 -27.33
N ASP A 456 5.81 -30.51 -26.95
CA ASP A 456 4.93 -31.37 -26.16
C ASP A 456 4.81 -30.77 -24.75
N TRP A 457 3.60 -30.37 -24.37
CA TRP A 457 3.29 -29.97 -23.00
C TRP A 457 2.45 -31.08 -22.35
N ASP A 458 3.06 -31.80 -21.42
CA ASP A 458 2.42 -32.76 -20.52
C ASP A 458 1.86 -32.01 -19.29
N PRO A 459 0.55 -32.08 -18.99
CA PRO A 459 -0.03 -31.38 -17.86
C PRO A 459 0.14 -32.22 -16.58
N SER A 460 1.26 -32.02 -15.88
CA SER A 460 1.42 -32.49 -14.49
C SER A 460 1.58 -31.30 -13.52
N PRO A 461 1.06 -31.37 -12.27
CA PRO A 461 0.93 -30.20 -11.38
C PRO A 461 2.23 -29.78 -10.67
N GLU A 462 3.39 -30.31 -11.07
CA GLU A 462 4.66 -30.17 -10.35
C GLU A 462 5.71 -29.46 -11.21
N HIS A 463 5.49 -28.18 -11.54
CA HIS A 463 6.60 -27.29 -11.83
C HIS A 463 6.80 -26.32 -10.66
N VAL A 464 7.73 -26.75 -9.79
CA VAL A 464 8.42 -25.93 -8.81
C VAL A 464 8.84 -24.62 -9.49
N TYR A 465 8.36 -23.50 -8.96
CA TYR A 465 8.87 -22.16 -9.25
C TYR A 465 10.39 -22.16 -9.05
N ASP A 466 11.14 -22.23 -10.14
CA ASP A 466 12.60 -22.12 -10.07
C ASP A 466 12.95 -20.69 -9.63
N LYS A 467 13.67 -20.61 -8.51
CA LYS A 467 14.02 -19.40 -7.76
C LYS A 467 15.17 -18.60 -8.41
N SER A 468 15.49 -18.84 -9.68
CA SER A 468 16.74 -18.39 -10.32
C SER A 468 16.60 -17.29 -11.38
N SER A 469 15.41 -16.75 -11.66
CA SER A 469 15.25 -15.74 -12.74
C SER A 469 15.16 -14.27 -12.30
N PHE A 470 15.36 -13.92 -11.03
CA PHE A 470 15.46 -12.52 -10.61
C PHE A 470 16.93 -12.03 -10.65
N GLY A 471 17.49 -11.96 -11.85
CA GLY A 471 18.71 -11.19 -12.12
C GLY A 471 18.39 -9.71 -12.28
N LEU A 472 18.03 -9.01 -11.20
CA LEU A 472 18.05 -7.54 -11.20
C LEU A 472 19.52 -7.10 -11.20
N PHE A 473 19.93 -6.39 -12.27
CA PHE A 473 21.27 -5.85 -12.53
C PHE A 473 22.36 -6.88 -12.88
N SER A 474 22.37 -7.33 -14.14
CA SER A 474 23.62 -7.71 -14.82
C SER A 474 24.14 -6.52 -15.65
N PRO A 475 25.40 -6.07 -15.49
CA PRO A 475 25.94 -4.93 -16.25
C PRO A 475 26.31 -5.25 -17.70
N GLU A 476 25.98 -6.44 -18.20
CA GLU A 476 26.41 -6.90 -19.52
C GLU A 476 25.18 -7.14 -20.41
N ASN A 477 24.59 -6.06 -20.92
CA ASN A 477 24.02 -6.13 -22.25
C ASN A 477 24.33 -4.85 -23.03
N THR A 478 25.16 -5.08 -24.02
CA THR A 478 25.88 -4.16 -24.88
C THR A 478 24.92 -3.28 -25.69
N TYR A 479 25.20 -1.97 -25.71
CA TYR A 479 24.82 -0.96 -26.71
C TYR A 479 23.97 -1.47 -27.91
N GLY A 480 22.72 -1.00 -28.05
CA GLY A 480 22.09 -0.92 -29.39
C GLY A 480 20.58 -1.18 -29.57
N SER A 481 19.76 -1.37 -28.53
CA SER A 481 18.31 -1.59 -28.70
C SER A 481 17.50 -0.45 -28.08
N GLU A 482 16.99 0.48 -28.89
CA GLU A 482 15.94 1.42 -28.46
C GLU A 482 14.74 0.64 -27.91
N TYR A 483 14.29 0.96 -26.70
CA TYR A 483 13.16 0.30 -26.07
C TYR A 483 11.87 0.60 -26.85
N ALA A 484 11.35 -0.39 -27.59
CA ALA A 484 10.15 -0.29 -28.42
C ALA A 484 8.86 0.13 -27.69
N PHE A 485 8.89 0.26 -26.36
CA PHE A 485 7.76 0.61 -25.49
C PHE A 485 7.82 2.01 -24.87
N THR A 486 8.91 2.75 -25.09
CA THR A 486 9.09 4.11 -24.57
C THR A 486 8.55 5.14 -25.57
N ILE A 487 7.80 6.13 -25.09
CA ILE A 487 7.38 7.28 -25.91
C ILE A 487 8.63 8.15 -26.15
N PRO A 488 9.08 8.36 -27.39
CA PRO A 488 10.28 9.13 -27.66
C PRO A 488 10.15 10.57 -27.18
N PHE A 489 11.18 11.09 -26.52
CA PHE A 489 11.18 12.48 -26.07
C PHE A 489 11.11 13.42 -27.28
N GLY A 490 10.13 14.32 -27.30
CA GLY A 490 9.93 15.26 -28.40
C GLY A 490 9.29 14.64 -29.64
N HIS A 491 8.55 13.54 -29.51
CA HIS A 491 7.72 12.99 -30.58
C HIS A 491 6.69 14.02 -31.10
N HIS A 492 6.24 13.84 -32.34
CA HIS A 492 5.35 14.79 -33.03
C HIS A 492 3.86 14.39 -33.02
N THR A 493 3.47 13.50 -32.10
CA THR A 493 2.05 13.14 -31.91
C THR A 493 1.19 14.17 -31.17
N PRO A 494 1.72 14.97 -30.20
CA PRO A 494 0.90 15.87 -29.39
C PRO A 494 0.04 16.82 -30.22
N THR A 495 -1.05 17.30 -29.63
CA THR A 495 -1.94 18.28 -30.27
C THR A 495 -1.17 19.53 -30.68
N GLY A 496 -0.26 19.98 -29.82
CA GLY A 496 0.60 21.14 -30.08
C GLY A 496 1.53 20.99 -31.30
N SER A 497 1.96 19.77 -31.66
CA SER A 497 2.77 19.56 -32.86
C SER A 497 2.03 19.88 -34.16
N LEU A 498 0.69 19.84 -34.14
CA LEU A 498 -0.14 20.18 -35.30
C LEU A 498 -0.18 21.68 -35.59
N PHE A 499 0.19 22.55 -34.64
CA PHE A 499 0.35 23.99 -34.90
C PHE A 499 1.43 24.29 -35.96
N ALA A 500 2.40 23.38 -36.13
CA ALA A 500 3.45 23.52 -37.13
C ALA A 500 2.96 23.28 -38.58
N LEU A 501 1.76 22.73 -38.78
CA LEU A 501 1.20 22.54 -40.12
C LEU A 501 0.71 23.87 -40.68
N ASP A 502 1.20 24.29 -41.85
CA ASP A 502 0.82 25.56 -42.50
C ASP A 502 -0.70 25.75 -42.60
N ARG A 503 -1.43 24.68 -42.93
CA ARG A 503 -2.89 24.69 -43.03
C ARG A 503 -3.58 24.96 -41.69
N VAL A 504 -3.05 24.42 -40.59
CA VAL A 504 -3.55 24.69 -39.23
C VAL A 504 -3.18 26.11 -38.82
N LYS A 505 -1.92 26.51 -39.03
CA LYS A 505 -1.41 27.86 -38.76
C LYS A 505 -2.24 28.95 -39.44
N ASN A 506 -2.67 28.73 -40.69
CA ASN A 506 -3.55 29.66 -41.41
C ASN A 506 -4.96 29.78 -40.79
N LEU A 507 -5.43 28.74 -40.11
CA LEU A 507 -6.74 28.71 -39.46
C LEU A 507 -6.69 29.35 -38.08
N VAL A 508 -5.82 28.87 -37.19
CA VAL A 508 -5.82 29.34 -35.78
C VAL A 508 -4.82 30.44 -35.50
N GLY A 509 -3.74 30.56 -36.28
CA GLY A 509 -2.63 31.47 -36.02
C GLY A 509 -1.34 30.74 -35.69
N ASP A 510 -0.28 31.51 -35.45
CA ASP A 510 1.05 31.00 -35.11
C ASP A 510 1.15 30.77 -33.59
N TYR A 511 0.98 29.52 -33.16
CA TYR A 511 1.11 29.12 -31.76
C TYR A 511 2.36 28.24 -31.57
N PRO A 512 3.08 28.39 -30.44
CA PRO A 512 4.18 27.50 -30.11
C PRO A 512 3.68 26.07 -29.84
N GLN A 513 4.51 25.05 -30.09
CA GLN A 513 4.11 23.65 -29.90
C GLN A 513 3.80 23.29 -28.43
N ASP A 514 4.37 24.01 -27.47
CA ASP A 514 4.13 23.81 -26.04
C ASP A 514 3.07 24.78 -25.48
N PHE A 515 2.25 25.40 -26.33
CA PHE A 515 1.26 26.41 -25.95
C PHE A 515 0.36 26.00 -24.77
N PHE A 516 -0.24 24.80 -24.81
CA PHE A 516 -1.10 24.31 -23.73
C PHE A 516 -0.34 24.05 -22.43
N LYS A 517 0.94 23.64 -22.53
CA LYS A 517 1.84 23.52 -21.36
C LYS A 517 2.09 24.88 -20.73
N GLN A 518 2.26 25.93 -21.53
CA GLN A 518 2.47 27.29 -21.02
C GLN A 518 1.22 27.86 -20.34
N ILE A 519 0.01 27.56 -20.86
CA ILE A 519 -1.26 27.92 -20.21
C ILE A 519 -1.33 27.28 -18.82
N GLU A 520 -1.20 25.95 -18.75
CA GLU A 520 -1.36 25.25 -17.47
C GLU A 520 -0.25 25.58 -16.46
N LYS A 521 0.98 25.88 -16.92
CA LYS A 521 2.07 26.34 -16.03
C LYS A 521 1.79 27.68 -15.36
N LYS A 522 1.06 28.58 -16.03
CA LYS A 522 0.73 29.91 -15.50
C LYS A 522 -0.50 29.89 -14.60
N ARG A 523 -1.24 28.78 -14.62
CA ARG A 523 -2.51 28.65 -13.91
C ARG A 523 -2.28 28.46 -12.41
N PRO A 524 -2.75 29.38 -11.54
CA PRO A 524 -2.56 29.26 -10.11
C PRO A 524 -3.42 28.13 -9.51
N PHE A 525 -2.91 27.51 -8.44
CA PHE A 525 -3.64 26.49 -7.68
C PHE A 525 -4.20 27.05 -6.36
N ASN A 526 -4.95 28.16 -6.47
CA ASN A 526 -5.47 28.88 -5.31
C ASN A 526 -6.69 28.20 -4.66
N SER A 527 -7.28 27.18 -5.31
CA SER A 527 -8.48 26.50 -4.82
C SER A 527 -8.29 25.80 -3.46
N ILE A 528 -7.04 25.53 -3.06
CA ILE A 528 -6.72 24.98 -1.72
C ILE A 528 -6.90 26.03 -0.60
N GLN A 529 -6.94 27.31 -0.95
CA GLN A 529 -7.05 28.45 -0.03
C GLN A 529 -8.47 29.04 0.00
N ALA A 530 -9.46 28.36 -0.60
CA ALA A 530 -10.84 28.82 -0.67
C ALA A 530 -11.55 28.83 0.70
N ALA A 531 -12.56 29.69 0.85
CA ALA A 531 -13.39 29.76 2.05
C ALA A 531 -14.12 28.41 2.30
N GLY A 532 -14.11 27.93 3.55
CA GLY A 532 -14.72 26.64 3.92
C GLY A 532 -13.75 25.43 3.90
N ILE A 533 -12.49 25.66 3.52
CA ILE A 533 -11.36 24.74 3.69
C ILE A 533 -10.63 25.09 5.01
N PRO A 534 -10.30 24.10 5.87
CA PRO A 534 -9.54 24.36 7.08
C PRO A 534 -8.19 25.03 6.78
N GLN A 535 -7.91 26.16 7.43
CA GLN A 535 -6.59 26.79 7.35
C GLN A 535 -5.52 25.98 8.10
N ALA A 536 -5.95 25.21 9.11
CA ALA A 536 -5.15 24.19 9.76
C ALA A 536 -5.38 22.84 9.07
N PHE A 537 -4.57 22.53 8.06
CA PHE A 537 -4.71 21.32 7.24
C PHE A 537 -4.62 20.00 8.03
N GLU A 538 -4.10 20.04 9.26
CA GLU A 538 -4.00 18.88 10.17
C GLU A 538 -5.36 18.50 10.81
N GLN A 539 -6.33 19.42 10.85
CA GLN A 539 -7.63 19.23 11.47
C GLN A 539 -8.72 18.98 10.43
N ILE A 540 -9.56 17.98 10.67
CA ILE A 540 -10.71 17.66 9.83
C ILE A 540 -11.99 18.05 10.56
N ASP A 541 -12.91 18.69 9.86
CA ASP A 541 -14.28 18.90 10.35
C ASP A 541 -14.98 17.54 10.51
N VAL A 542 -15.05 17.06 11.76
CA VAL A 542 -15.59 15.74 12.12
C VAL A 542 -17.04 15.56 11.64
N SER A 543 -17.80 16.65 11.52
CA SER A 543 -19.18 16.58 11.02
C SER A 543 -19.26 16.05 9.58
N ARG A 544 -18.22 16.30 8.77
CA ARG A 544 -18.11 15.84 7.37
C ARG A 544 -17.72 14.37 7.25
N LEU A 545 -17.17 13.78 8.32
CA LEU A 545 -16.79 12.37 8.37
C LEU A 545 -17.93 11.45 8.84
N HIS A 546 -19.11 12.02 9.12
CA HIS A 546 -20.25 11.24 9.57
C HIS A 546 -20.67 10.20 8.52
N PRO A 547 -20.98 8.94 8.91
CA PRO A 547 -21.31 7.86 7.96
C PRO A 547 -22.46 8.16 7.00
N GLN A 548 -23.41 9.03 7.38
CA GLN A 548 -24.50 9.46 6.48
C GLN A 548 -24.01 10.32 5.30
N VAL A 549 -22.89 11.01 5.47
CA VAL A 549 -22.25 11.82 4.43
C VAL A 549 -21.27 10.97 3.63
N THR A 550 -20.44 10.17 4.30
CA THR A 550 -19.33 9.45 3.65
C THR A 550 -19.78 8.23 2.84
N LYS A 551 -20.80 7.47 3.29
CA LYS A 551 -21.26 6.26 2.59
C LYS A 551 -21.74 6.51 1.15
N PRO A 552 -22.56 7.55 0.87
CA PRO A 552 -22.90 7.91 -0.50
C PRO A 552 -21.67 8.23 -1.34
N LEU A 553 -20.72 9.02 -0.81
CA LEU A 553 -19.50 9.39 -1.55
C LEU A 553 -18.65 8.17 -1.90
N ILE A 554 -18.48 7.25 -0.96
CA ILE A 554 -17.78 5.98 -1.16
C ILE A 554 -18.44 5.15 -2.27
N THR A 555 -19.77 5.07 -2.26
CA THR A 555 -20.54 4.33 -3.27
C THR A 555 -20.26 4.86 -4.68
N GLU A 556 -20.22 6.18 -4.79
CA GLU A 556 -19.99 6.86 -6.06
C GLU A 556 -18.54 6.72 -6.54
N PHE A 557 -17.57 6.78 -5.61
CA PHE A 557 -16.18 6.41 -5.90
C PHE A 557 -16.08 5.00 -6.49
N LEU A 558 -16.78 4.03 -5.88
CA LEU A 558 -16.77 2.64 -6.36
C LEU A 558 -17.37 2.52 -7.77
N HIS A 559 -18.47 3.20 -8.05
CA HIS A 559 -19.15 3.14 -9.34
C HIS A 559 -18.46 3.90 -10.47
N HIS A 560 -17.82 5.04 -10.18
CA HIS A 560 -17.35 5.96 -11.22
C HIS A 560 -15.83 6.06 -11.32
N VAL A 561 -15.09 5.72 -10.27
CA VAL A 561 -13.62 5.84 -10.23
C VAL A 561 -12.98 4.45 -10.19
N HIS A 562 -13.27 3.67 -9.15
CA HIS A 562 -12.72 2.32 -8.97
C HIS A 562 -13.13 1.37 -10.09
N ALA A 563 -14.33 1.54 -10.64
CA ALA A 563 -14.83 0.81 -11.80
C ALA A 563 -13.88 0.82 -13.02
N PHE A 564 -13.07 1.87 -13.22
CA PHE A 564 -12.07 1.95 -14.30
C PHE A 564 -10.66 1.61 -13.85
N PHE A 565 -10.36 1.81 -12.57
CA PHE A 565 -9.08 1.47 -11.94
C PHE A 565 -9.33 0.58 -10.71
N PRO A 566 -9.64 -0.71 -10.93
CA PRO A 566 -9.93 -1.64 -9.85
C PRO A 566 -8.63 -2.10 -9.18
N ILE A 567 -7.97 -1.19 -8.48
CA ILE A 567 -6.64 -1.41 -7.91
C ILE A 567 -6.72 -2.22 -6.62
N VAL A 568 -7.76 -2.00 -5.83
CA VAL A 568 -7.95 -2.58 -4.51
C VAL A 568 -9.18 -3.47 -4.51
N GLU A 569 -9.12 -4.65 -3.90
CA GLU A 569 -10.30 -5.52 -3.82
C GLU A 569 -11.45 -4.84 -3.04
N PRO A 570 -12.72 -4.97 -3.47
CA PRO A 570 -13.86 -4.31 -2.83
C PRO A 570 -13.99 -4.61 -1.33
N GLN A 571 -13.62 -5.81 -0.89
CA GLN A 571 -13.64 -6.21 0.52
C GLN A 571 -12.60 -5.46 1.36
N LEU A 572 -11.41 -5.22 0.80
CA LEU A 572 -10.38 -4.39 1.44
C LEU A 572 -10.83 -2.93 1.52
N LEU A 573 -11.45 -2.40 0.46
CA LEU A 573 -12.01 -1.06 0.48
C LEU A 573 -13.10 -0.91 1.56
N GLN A 574 -13.99 -1.88 1.67
CA GLN A 574 -15.04 -1.87 2.70
C GLN A 574 -14.45 -1.86 4.11
N MET A 575 -13.43 -2.68 4.37
CA MET A 575 -12.75 -2.72 5.68
C MET A 575 -11.99 -1.42 5.99
N LEU A 576 -11.35 -0.82 4.98
CA LEU A 576 -10.77 0.52 5.09
C LEU A 576 -11.86 1.52 5.52
N PHE A 577 -13.00 1.55 4.83
CA PHE A 577 -14.09 2.48 5.13
C PHE A 577 -14.68 2.32 6.53
N ASP A 578 -14.81 1.09 7.01
CA ASP A 578 -15.33 0.81 8.35
C ASP A 578 -14.35 1.30 9.44
N THR A 579 -13.04 1.13 9.21
CA THR A 579 -11.97 1.53 10.14
C THR A 579 -11.79 3.05 10.21
N PHE A 580 -12.05 3.78 9.11
CA PHE A 580 -11.78 5.21 9.05
C PHE A 580 -12.76 6.11 9.80
N SER A 581 -13.90 5.57 10.24
CA SER A 581 -14.94 6.34 10.96
C SER A 581 -14.51 6.89 12.33
N THR A 582 -13.32 6.52 12.83
CA THR A 582 -12.82 6.87 14.17
C THR A 582 -11.69 7.92 14.19
N TYR A 583 -11.14 8.33 13.05
CA TYR A 583 -10.00 9.26 13.00
C TYR A 583 -10.44 10.73 12.89
N THR A 584 -9.75 11.63 13.61
CA THR A 584 -10.08 13.06 13.68
C THR A 584 -8.93 14.00 13.25
N LYS A 585 -7.74 13.47 12.92
CA LYS A 585 -6.56 14.23 12.50
C LYS A 585 -5.93 13.63 11.25
N VAL A 586 -5.40 14.48 10.35
CA VAL A 586 -4.58 14.03 9.20
C VAL A 586 -3.14 13.90 9.64
N ASN A 587 -2.77 12.72 10.12
CA ASN A 587 -1.42 12.43 10.60
C ASN A 587 -0.82 11.16 9.97
N SER A 588 -1.51 10.56 9.00
CA SER A 588 -1.12 9.28 8.39
C SER A 588 -1.48 9.21 6.90
N ILE A 589 -0.79 8.33 6.17
CA ILE A 589 -1.07 8.05 4.75
C ILE A 589 -2.48 7.46 4.59
N GLN A 590 -2.90 6.66 5.57
CA GLN A 590 -4.20 6.03 5.66
C GLN A 590 -5.32 7.07 5.68
N THR A 591 -5.25 8.04 6.61
CA THR A 591 -6.25 9.12 6.69
C THR A 591 -6.27 9.96 5.41
N SER A 592 -5.10 10.21 4.82
CA SER A 592 -4.99 10.94 3.55
C SER A 592 -5.63 10.18 2.39
N LEU A 593 -5.39 8.87 2.29
CA LEU A 593 -6.03 8.00 1.31
C LEU A 593 -7.55 8.02 1.45
N TYR A 594 -8.07 7.95 2.67
CA TYR A 594 -9.52 8.01 2.92
C TYR A 594 -10.12 9.34 2.46
N LEU A 595 -9.50 10.46 2.82
CA LEU A 595 -9.95 11.79 2.40
C LEU A 595 -9.91 11.96 0.87
N VAL A 596 -8.88 11.43 0.20
CA VAL A 596 -8.81 11.41 -1.26
C VAL A 596 -9.94 10.59 -1.86
N ILE A 597 -10.29 9.44 -1.27
CA ILE A 597 -11.43 8.62 -1.74
C ILE A 597 -12.75 9.37 -1.57
N LEU A 598 -12.96 10.08 -0.44
CA LEU A 598 -14.16 10.90 -0.25
C LEU A 598 -14.22 12.06 -1.26
N ALA A 599 -13.07 12.70 -1.53
CA ALA A 599 -12.97 13.75 -2.54
C ALA A 599 -13.30 13.22 -3.93
N LEU A 600 -12.77 12.06 -4.30
CA LEU A 600 -13.06 11.37 -5.56
C LEU A 600 -14.52 10.92 -5.67
N GLY A 601 -15.08 10.42 -4.58
CA GLY A 601 -16.51 10.14 -4.46
C GLY A 601 -17.30 11.38 -4.81
N LYS A 602 -17.10 12.47 -4.07
CA LYS A 602 -17.81 13.74 -4.27
C LYS A 602 -17.65 14.34 -5.65
N VAL A 603 -16.43 14.33 -6.19
CA VAL A 603 -16.16 14.93 -7.51
C VAL A 603 -16.76 14.11 -8.66
N SER A 604 -16.97 12.80 -8.44
CA SER A 604 -17.52 11.88 -9.46
C SER A 604 -19.06 11.79 -9.47
N THR A 605 -19.73 12.10 -8.35
CA THR A 605 -21.20 11.94 -8.18
C THR A 605 -22.08 12.85 -9.05
N ASN A 606 -21.51 13.93 -9.60
CA ASN A 606 -22.30 15.08 -10.03
C ASN A 606 -22.22 15.32 -11.56
N PRO A 607 -22.86 14.47 -12.39
CA PRO A 607 -22.87 14.65 -13.84
C PRO A 607 -23.81 15.77 -14.30
N GLN A 608 -24.77 16.22 -13.47
CA GLN A 608 -25.80 17.19 -13.86
C GLN A 608 -25.48 18.65 -13.48
N ARG A 609 -24.44 18.91 -12.67
CA ARG A 609 -23.99 20.28 -12.35
C ARG A 609 -22.54 20.46 -12.77
N ILE A 610 -22.42 20.81 -14.04
CA ILE A 610 -21.30 21.57 -14.56
C ILE A 610 -21.39 22.97 -13.90
N PHE A 611 -21.03 23.16 -12.61
CA PHE A 611 -20.90 24.48 -11.91
C PHE A 611 -19.84 24.42 -10.79
N ASP A 612 -18.70 25.08 -11.00
CA ASP A 612 -18.28 26.40 -10.48
C ASP A 612 -17.49 26.28 -9.17
N ILE A 613 -16.16 26.20 -9.31
CA ILE A 613 -15.19 26.12 -8.20
C ILE A 613 -15.28 27.37 -7.31
N GLU A 614 -15.88 28.46 -7.81
CA GLU A 614 -15.96 29.76 -7.12
C GLU A 614 -17.38 30.14 -6.66
N ALA A 615 -18.41 29.33 -6.95
CA ALA A 615 -19.78 29.57 -6.45
C ALA A 615 -20.00 28.98 -5.05
N ASP A 616 -19.40 29.60 -4.05
CA ASP A 616 -19.74 29.76 -2.62
C ASP A 616 -20.48 28.67 -1.78
N LYS A 617 -20.74 27.44 -2.29
CA LYS A 617 -21.33 26.33 -1.51
C LYS A 617 -20.88 24.91 -1.89
N ASP A 618 -20.32 24.65 -3.07
CA ASP A 618 -19.88 23.29 -3.45
C ASP A 618 -18.38 23.21 -3.79
N LEU A 619 -17.59 22.79 -2.81
CA LEU A 619 -16.14 22.64 -2.92
C LEU A 619 -15.70 21.43 -3.76
N SER A 620 -16.62 20.67 -4.37
CA SER A 620 -16.32 19.54 -5.28
C SER A 620 -15.38 18.47 -4.70
N GLY A 621 -15.33 18.31 -3.39
CA GLY A 621 -14.43 17.38 -2.71
C GLY A 621 -13.12 18.02 -2.23
N MET A 622 -12.86 19.29 -2.55
CA MET A 622 -11.67 20.02 -2.13
C MET A 622 -11.58 20.14 -0.61
N GLU A 623 -12.73 20.14 0.07
CA GLU A 623 -12.81 20.12 1.52
C GLU A 623 -12.19 18.88 2.18
N TYR A 624 -12.08 17.77 1.43
CA TYR A 624 -11.39 16.56 1.87
C TYR A 624 -9.98 16.53 1.29
N PHE A 625 -9.84 16.87 0.00
CA PHE A 625 -8.58 16.77 -0.72
C PHE A 625 -7.49 17.71 -0.20
N ALA A 626 -7.83 18.93 0.23
CA ALA A 626 -6.84 19.93 0.61
C ALA A 626 -5.88 19.46 1.73
N SER A 627 -6.44 18.90 2.80
CA SER A 627 -5.66 18.35 3.91
C SER A 627 -4.83 17.13 3.51
N ALA A 628 -5.40 16.23 2.72
CA ALA A 628 -4.67 15.07 2.20
C ALA A 628 -3.53 15.48 1.27
N TYR A 629 -3.77 16.45 0.37
CA TYR A 629 -2.77 16.98 -0.55
C TYR A 629 -1.62 17.67 0.20
N HIS A 630 -1.93 18.44 1.25
CA HIS A 630 -0.91 19.06 2.08
C HIS A 630 -0.03 18.01 2.78
N TYR A 631 -0.65 16.99 3.38
CA TYR A 631 0.08 15.90 4.02
C TYR A 631 0.94 15.14 3.01
N LEU A 632 0.37 14.65 1.91
CA LEU A 632 1.07 13.85 0.90
C LEU A 632 2.24 14.57 0.20
N ASN A 633 2.22 15.91 0.14
CA ASN A 633 3.34 16.71 -0.39
C ASN A 633 4.30 17.21 0.69
N SER A 634 4.14 16.79 1.95
CA SER A 634 5.04 17.17 3.03
C SER A 634 6.41 16.49 2.88
N PRO A 635 7.53 17.24 3.03
CA PRO A 635 8.87 16.67 2.99
C PRO A 635 9.11 15.56 4.02
N LEU A 636 8.34 15.52 5.12
CA LEU A 636 8.45 14.50 6.16
C LEU A 636 8.03 13.10 5.65
N ILE A 637 7.12 13.03 4.69
CA ILE A 637 6.63 11.78 4.07
C ILE A 637 7.56 11.32 2.95
N THR A 638 8.36 12.22 2.38
CA THR A 638 9.40 11.88 1.41
C THR A 638 10.63 11.17 2.03
N SER A 639 10.59 10.87 3.34
CA SER A 639 11.53 9.93 3.96
C SER A 639 11.16 8.50 3.59
N PHE A 640 12.16 7.61 3.43
CA PHE A 640 12.10 6.23 2.93
C PHE A 640 11.22 5.24 3.75
N ALA A 641 10.05 5.66 4.22
CA ALA A 641 9.11 4.84 4.96
C ALA A 641 8.37 3.88 4.01
N ALA A 642 8.51 2.58 4.25
CA ALA A 642 7.91 1.49 3.49
C ALA A 642 6.39 1.33 3.75
N ASP A 643 5.60 2.40 3.62
CA ASP A 643 4.15 2.31 3.67
C ASP A 643 3.58 1.96 2.29
N HIS A 644 3.16 0.71 2.12
CA HIS A 644 2.55 0.17 0.90
C HIS A 644 1.30 0.92 0.40
N LEU A 645 0.68 1.78 1.22
CA LEU A 645 -0.47 2.60 0.83
C LEU A 645 -0.08 3.94 0.22
N LEU A 646 1.17 4.39 0.37
CA LEU A 646 1.65 5.65 -0.21
C LEU A 646 1.43 5.73 -1.74
N PRO A 647 1.87 4.74 -2.55
CA PRO A 647 1.68 4.81 -4.00
C PRO A 647 0.21 4.82 -4.39
N LEU A 648 -0.66 4.16 -3.60
CA LEU A 648 -2.10 4.17 -3.80
C LEU A 648 -2.72 5.55 -3.50
N ALA A 649 -2.32 6.18 -2.40
CA ALA A 649 -2.79 7.51 -2.00
C ALA A 649 -2.37 8.59 -3.02
N LEU A 650 -1.11 8.54 -3.49
CA LEU A 650 -0.60 9.41 -4.54
C LEU A 650 -1.32 9.17 -5.88
N PHE A 651 -1.52 7.90 -6.26
CA PHE A 651 -2.25 7.55 -7.48
C PHE A 651 -3.68 8.13 -7.46
N TYR A 652 -4.46 7.87 -6.41
CA TYR A 652 -5.82 8.40 -6.30
C TYR A 652 -5.83 9.93 -6.18
N GLY A 653 -4.83 10.52 -5.52
CA GLY A 653 -4.69 11.97 -5.45
C GLY A 653 -4.48 12.59 -6.83
N SER A 654 -3.67 11.94 -7.68
CA SER A 654 -3.47 12.35 -9.08
C SER A 654 -4.77 12.25 -9.88
N LEU A 655 -5.61 11.22 -9.64
CA LEU A 655 -6.91 11.10 -10.27
C LEU A 655 -7.80 12.28 -9.88
N TYR A 656 -7.87 12.65 -8.60
CA TYR A 656 -8.67 13.80 -8.19
C TYR A 656 -8.25 15.09 -8.90
N LEU A 657 -6.94 15.34 -9.00
CA LEU A 657 -6.38 16.48 -9.75
C LEU A 657 -6.82 16.46 -11.22
N ARG A 658 -6.89 15.28 -11.85
CA ARG A 658 -7.40 15.12 -13.23
C ARG A 658 -8.89 15.41 -13.33
N TYR A 659 -9.69 14.97 -12.38
CA TYR A 659 -11.12 15.31 -12.33
C TYR A 659 -11.30 16.83 -12.23
N ILE A 660 -10.48 17.56 -11.49
CA ILE A 660 -10.49 19.04 -11.42
C ILE A 660 -9.70 19.75 -12.53
N GLY A 661 -9.26 19.02 -13.56
CA GLY A 661 -8.58 19.59 -14.72
C GLY A 661 -7.27 20.28 -14.35
N ARG A 662 -6.44 19.65 -13.50
CA ARG A 662 -5.10 20.08 -13.11
C ARG A 662 -4.05 19.07 -13.61
N PRO A 663 -3.76 19.02 -14.92
CA PRO A 663 -2.93 17.97 -15.52
C PRO A 663 -1.46 18.02 -15.08
N ILE A 664 -0.88 19.22 -14.87
CA ILE A 664 0.53 19.34 -14.45
C ILE A 664 0.72 18.82 -13.02
N GLN A 665 -0.11 19.27 -12.08
CA GLN A 665 -0.06 18.79 -10.70
C GLN A 665 -0.38 17.30 -10.61
N ALA A 666 -1.31 16.81 -11.44
CA ALA A 666 -1.59 15.38 -11.54
C ALA A 666 -0.37 14.59 -12.03
N TRP A 667 0.38 15.12 -12.99
CA TRP A 667 1.61 14.51 -13.49
C TRP A 667 2.73 14.50 -12.45
N GLU A 668 2.89 15.58 -11.67
CA GLU A 668 3.86 15.61 -10.56
C GLU A 668 3.56 14.51 -9.54
N MET A 669 2.30 14.38 -9.15
CA MET A 669 1.88 13.37 -8.18
C MET A 669 1.94 11.93 -8.73
N ILE A 670 1.62 11.71 -10.03
CA ILE A 670 1.76 10.38 -10.63
C ILE A 670 3.22 9.95 -10.73
N ARG A 671 4.15 10.89 -10.96
CA ARG A 671 5.59 10.62 -10.99
C ARG A 671 6.10 10.18 -9.62
N GLU A 672 5.64 10.81 -8.54
CA GLU A 672 5.95 10.36 -7.17
C GLU A 672 5.38 8.97 -6.89
N ALA A 673 4.14 8.70 -7.33
CA ALA A 673 3.55 7.35 -7.24
C ALA A 673 4.38 6.31 -8.01
N SER A 674 4.79 6.62 -9.24
CA SER A 674 5.66 5.77 -10.08
C SER A 674 7.01 5.50 -9.42
N GLY A 675 7.63 6.50 -8.81
CA GLY A 675 8.89 6.34 -8.05
C GLY A 675 8.72 5.42 -6.85
N SER A 676 7.65 5.64 -6.07
CA SER A 676 7.31 4.82 -4.90
C SER A 676 7.09 3.34 -5.26
N VAL A 677 6.33 3.07 -6.33
CA VAL A 677 6.10 1.70 -6.82
C VAL A 677 7.40 1.04 -7.31
N GLN A 678 8.26 1.77 -8.03
CA GLN A 678 9.53 1.24 -8.52
C GLN A 678 10.44 0.78 -7.37
N ILE A 679 10.53 1.57 -6.30
CA ILE A 679 11.28 1.23 -5.09
C ILE A 679 10.68 -0.02 -4.44
N MET A 680 9.37 -0.01 -4.16
CA MET A 680 8.70 -1.14 -3.49
C MET A 680 8.76 -2.43 -4.29
N ILE A 681 8.64 -2.37 -5.62
CA ILE A 681 8.75 -3.56 -6.46
C ILE A 681 10.18 -4.12 -6.46
N SER A 682 11.21 -3.27 -6.35
CA SER A 682 12.60 -3.73 -6.22
C SER A 682 12.89 -4.44 -4.90
N GLU A 683 12.11 -4.16 -3.86
CA GLU A 683 12.21 -4.72 -2.51
C GLU A 683 11.24 -5.90 -2.27
N LEU A 684 10.66 -6.46 -3.33
CA LEU A 684 9.62 -7.51 -3.28
C LEU A 684 9.97 -8.77 -2.49
N HIS A 685 11.26 -9.03 -2.23
CA HIS A 685 11.71 -10.18 -1.45
C HIS A 685 11.17 -10.17 0.00
N ASP A 686 10.79 -9.00 0.52
CA ASP A 686 10.30 -8.82 1.90
C ASP A 686 8.76 -8.67 2.02
N MET A 687 7.99 -8.77 0.92
CA MET A 687 6.52 -8.59 0.95
C MET A 687 5.75 -9.87 1.34
N ASN A 688 4.94 -9.77 2.41
CA ASN A 688 4.37 -10.90 3.16
C ASN A 688 3.11 -11.58 2.56
N THR A 689 2.46 -11.03 1.51
CA THR A 689 1.28 -11.66 0.89
C THR A 689 1.19 -11.53 -0.65
N HIS A 690 0.49 -12.47 -1.31
CA HIS A 690 0.25 -12.48 -2.76
C HIS A 690 -0.62 -11.29 -3.22
N GLU A 691 -1.55 -10.83 -2.39
CA GLU A 691 -2.52 -9.79 -2.77
C GLU A 691 -1.95 -8.37 -2.69
N GLU A 692 -1.08 -8.08 -1.73
CA GLU A 692 -0.34 -6.80 -1.69
C GLU A 692 0.53 -6.64 -2.94
N ARG A 693 1.18 -7.72 -3.36
CA ARG A 693 1.95 -7.78 -4.60
C ARG A 693 1.06 -7.57 -5.83
N ALA A 694 -0.11 -8.21 -5.87
CA ALA A 694 -1.07 -8.03 -6.96
C ALA A 694 -1.60 -6.58 -7.02
N SER A 695 -1.91 -5.97 -5.88
CA SER A 695 -2.30 -4.56 -5.76
C SER A 695 -1.18 -3.64 -6.24
N LEU A 696 0.06 -3.88 -5.82
CA LEU A 696 1.21 -3.08 -6.25
C LEU A 696 1.44 -3.17 -7.76
N TYR A 697 1.25 -4.35 -8.38
CA TYR A 697 1.27 -4.49 -9.83
C TYR A 697 0.13 -3.72 -10.50
N ARG A 698 -1.08 -3.75 -9.94
CA ARG A 698 -2.21 -2.94 -10.45
C ARG A 698 -1.91 -1.45 -10.38
N ILE A 699 -1.30 -0.97 -9.28
CA ILE A 699 -0.86 0.42 -9.17
C ILE A 699 0.20 0.72 -10.23
N ALA A 700 1.20 -0.14 -10.42
CA ALA A 700 2.24 0.04 -11.44
C ALA A 700 1.65 0.24 -12.85
N TRP A 701 0.73 -0.65 -13.24
CA TRP A 701 0.02 -0.57 -14.53
C TRP A 701 -0.87 0.67 -14.63
N ALA A 702 -1.54 1.06 -13.56
CA ALA A 702 -2.38 2.26 -13.53
C ALA A 702 -1.54 3.54 -13.64
N CYS A 703 -0.40 3.62 -12.94
CA CYS A 703 0.58 4.70 -13.09
C CYS A 703 1.11 4.78 -14.51
N PHE A 704 1.50 3.65 -15.10
CA PHE A 704 1.95 3.60 -16.50
C PHE A 704 0.92 4.15 -17.49
N ILE A 705 -0.37 3.81 -17.35
CA ILE A 705 -1.42 4.34 -18.22
C ILE A 705 -1.52 5.86 -18.13
N LEU A 706 -1.62 6.39 -16.90
CA LEU A 706 -1.84 7.83 -16.69
C LEU A 706 -0.60 8.65 -17.03
N GLU A 707 0.58 8.19 -16.64
CA GLU A 707 1.84 8.87 -16.94
C GLU A 707 2.07 8.90 -18.46
N CYS A 708 1.85 7.80 -19.18
CA CYS A 708 2.00 7.79 -20.63
C CYS A 708 0.98 8.69 -21.36
N ASP A 709 -0.23 8.88 -20.82
CA ASP A 709 -1.17 9.87 -21.34
C ASP A 709 -0.60 11.30 -21.22
N ASP A 710 0.05 11.63 -20.10
CA ASP A 710 0.68 12.94 -19.90
C ASP A 710 1.92 13.11 -20.80
N LEU A 711 2.77 12.08 -20.91
CA LEU A 711 3.97 12.09 -21.75
C LEU A 711 3.60 12.33 -23.21
N ALA A 712 2.55 11.65 -23.69
CA ALA A 712 2.08 11.72 -25.08
C ALA A 712 1.56 13.10 -25.51
N GLU A 713 1.18 13.96 -24.56
CA GLU A 713 0.66 15.31 -24.86
C GLU A 713 1.64 16.42 -24.46
N PHE A 714 2.34 16.31 -23.33
CA PHE A 714 3.18 17.40 -22.80
C PHE A 714 4.68 17.26 -23.07
N ASN A 715 5.14 16.13 -23.63
CA ASN A 715 6.56 15.79 -23.72
C ASN A 715 7.28 15.99 -22.36
N PHE A 716 6.66 15.50 -21.29
CA PHE A 716 7.32 15.46 -19.97
C PHE A 716 8.44 14.41 -19.96
N PRO A 717 9.40 14.49 -19.03
CA PRO A 717 10.38 13.44 -18.84
C PRO A 717 9.72 12.19 -18.22
N PRO A 718 10.00 10.98 -18.72
CA PRO A 718 9.49 9.73 -18.15
C PRO A 718 10.12 9.43 -16.78
N SER A 719 9.37 8.75 -15.91
CA SER A 719 9.86 8.26 -14.61
C SER A 719 10.64 6.95 -14.69
N GLY A 720 10.54 6.21 -15.79
CA GLY A 720 11.09 4.85 -15.94
C GLY A 720 10.09 3.73 -15.64
N ILE A 721 8.85 4.06 -15.25
CA ILE A 721 7.80 3.07 -14.97
C ILE A 721 7.53 2.12 -16.14
N GLU A 722 7.73 2.56 -17.38
CA GLU A 722 7.56 1.75 -18.58
C GLU A 722 8.54 0.57 -18.64
N VAL A 723 9.76 0.75 -18.14
CA VAL A 723 10.79 -0.30 -18.06
C VAL A 723 10.45 -1.32 -16.99
N LEU A 724 9.79 -0.88 -15.92
CA LEU A 724 9.27 -1.78 -14.89
C LEU A 724 8.11 -2.61 -15.44
N VAL A 725 7.09 -1.93 -15.97
CA VAL A 725 5.84 -2.55 -16.44
C VAL A 725 6.07 -3.53 -17.59
N ASP A 726 7.03 -3.29 -18.48
CA ASP A 726 7.33 -4.26 -19.54
C ASP A 726 7.84 -5.62 -19.02
N ARG A 727 8.32 -5.66 -17.77
CA ARG A 727 8.78 -6.88 -17.09
C ARG A 727 7.74 -7.44 -16.11
N LEU A 728 6.62 -6.77 -15.90
CA LEU A 728 5.57 -7.21 -14.99
C LEU A 728 4.52 -8.04 -15.72
N PRO A 729 3.92 -9.05 -15.06
CA PRO A 729 2.73 -9.72 -15.59
C PRO A 729 1.57 -8.72 -15.68
N PHE A 730 0.61 -9.00 -16.56
CA PHE A 730 -0.65 -8.25 -16.57
C PHE A 730 -1.36 -8.36 -15.20
N PRO A 731 -2.06 -7.30 -14.77
CA PRO A 731 -2.70 -7.26 -13.47
C PRO A 731 -3.78 -8.35 -13.34
N ARG A 732 -3.87 -9.02 -12.18
CA ARG A 732 -4.93 -10.00 -11.86
C ARG A 732 -5.86 -9.43 -10.78
N ILE A 733 -7.16 -9.71 -10.84
CA ILE A 733 -8.18 -9.30 -9.85
C ILE A 733 -9.11 -10.47 -9.54
N SER A 734 -9.67 -10.53 -8.33
CA SER A 734 -10.68 -11.51 -7.91
C SER A 734 -11.99 -11.43 -8.72
N GLU A 735 -12.77 -12.52 -8.71
CA GLU A 735 -13.86 -12.81 -9.67
C GLU A 735 -15.07 -11.85 -9.66
N ASP A 736 -15.19 -10.96 -8.65
CA ASP A 736 -16.44 -10.23 -8.37
C ASP A 736 -16.70 -9.01 -9.29
N SER A 737 -15.75 -8.57 -10.12
CA SER A 737 -15.95 -7.49 -11.12
C SER A 737 -15.43 -7.86 -12.51
N ARG A 738 -16.05 -8.88 -13.13
CA ARG A 738 -15.64 -9.43 -14.44
C ARG A 738 -15.48 -8.36 -15.53
N ASN A 739 -16.36 -7.37 -15.64
CA ASN A 739 -16.28 -6.41 -16.74
C ASN A 739 -15.28 -5.28 -16.49
N GLY A 740 -15.26 -4.68 -15.29
CA GLY A 740 -14.33 -3.59 -14.96
C GLY A 740 -12.87 -4.04 -15.03
N HIS A 741 -12.58 -5.26 -14.58
CA HIS A 741 -11.24 -5.84 -14.70
C HIS A 741 -10.82 -6.05 -16.15
N LEU A 742 -11.70 -6.61 -16.99
CA LEU A 742 -11.42 -6.81 -18.40
C LEU A 742 -11.19 -5.48 -19.15
N VAL A 743 -11.94 -4.42 -18.79
CA VAL A 743 -11.73 -3.08 -19.34
C VAL A 743 -10.38 -2.51 -18.91
N PHE A 744 -9.98 -2.69 -17.64
CA PHE A 744 -8.66 -2.27 -17.18
C PHE A 744 -7.52 -3.00 -17.91
N LEU A 745 -7.68 -4.30 -18.20
CA LEU A 745 -6.74 -5.06 -19.03
C LEU A 745 -6.70 -4.56 -20.48
N ALA A 746 -7.86 -4.24 -21.06
CA ALA A 746 -7.95 -3.62 -22.36
C ALA A 746 -7.25 -2.25 -22.38
N MET A 747 -7.34 -1.46 -21.30
CA MET A 747 -6.62 -0.19 -21.11
C MET A 747 -5.10 -0.39 -21.06
N CYS A 748 -4.62 -1.40 -20.33
CA CYS A 748 -3.19 -1.73 -20.25
C CYS A 748 -2.64 -2.12 -21.63
N SER A 749 -3.33 -3.02 -22.33
CA SER A 749 -2.88 -3.54 -23.63
C SER A 749 -2.91 -2.49 -24.74
N ILE A 750 -3.99 -1.70 -24.86
CA ILE A 750 -4.05 -0.62 -25.86
C ILE A 750 -3.01 0.46 -25.61
N ARG A 751 -2.65 0.71 -24.34
CA ARG A 751 -1.57 1.65 -24.01
C ARG A 751 -0.23 1.18 -24.59
N LYS A 752 0.12 -0.09 -24.42
CA LYS A 752 1.35 -0.65 -25.02
C LYS A 752 1.36 -0.44 -26.54
N LEU A 753 0.25 -0.71 -27.22
CA LEU A 753 0.14 -0.49 -28.67
C LEU A 753 0.30 0.99 -29.02
N LEU A 754 -0.35 1.90 -28.28
CA LEU A 754 -0.28 3.33 -28.55
C LEU A 754 1.15 3.89 -28.34
N ASN A 755 1.88 3.42 -27.33
CA ASN A 755 3.30 3.75 -27.15
C ASN A 755 4.15 3.31 -28.36
N ARG A 756 3.91 2.11 -28.89
CA ARG A 756 4.58 1.65 -30.12
C ARG A 756 4.24 2.53 -31.32
N VAL A 757 2.97 2.96 -31.44
CA VAL A 757 2.54 3.90 -32.50
C VAL A 757 3.33 5.22 -32.40
N HIS A 758 3.49 5.77 -31.18
CA HIS A 758 4.30 6.97 -30.96
C HIS A 758 5.76 6.77 -31.37
N SER A 759 6.37 5.63 -30.98
CA SER A 759 7.75 5.30 -31.32
C SER A 759 7.97 5.10 -32.82
N ALA A 760 7.14 4.29 -33.47
CA ALA A 760 7.34 3.90 -34.87
C ALA A 760 6.98 4.99 -35.90
N LEU A 761 6.00 5.85 -35.61
CA LEU A 761 5.49 6.83 -36.58
C LEU A 761 5.84 8.29 -36.25
N TYR A 762 6.22 8.60 -35.01
CA TYR A 762 6.35 10.00 -34.56
C TYR A 762 7.69 10.35 -33.90
N ALA A 763 8.63 9.41 -33.81
CA ALA A 763 9.99 9.67 -33.35
C ALA A 763 10.71 10.74 -34.20
N LYS A 764 11.61 11.50 -33.56
CA LYS A 764 12.53 12.44 -34.25
C LYS A 764 13.69 11.65 -34.86
N PRO A 765 14.04 11.86 -36.15
CA PRO A 765 15.17 11.18 -36.76
C PRO A 765 16.57 11.53 -36.21
N ASP A 766 16.74 12.55 -35.35
CA ASP A 766 18.08 13.06 -34.99
C ASP A 766 18.28 13.27 -33.47
N GLN A 767 18.29 12.19 -32.67
CA GLN A 767 18.68 12.25 -31.25
C GLN A 767 19.75 11.22 -30.82
N ALA A 768 20.33 10.45 -31.75
CA ALA A 768 21.33 9.45 -31.41
C ALA A 768 22.68 10.00 -30.86
N ASN A 769 22.90 11.31 -30.77
CA ASN A 769 24.24 11.90 -30.53
C ASN A 769 24.35 12.94 -29.39
N PHE A 770 23.64 12.82 -28.27
CA PHE A 770 23.88 13.72 -27.12
C PHE A 770 23.99 13.01 -25.76
N HIS A 771 25.10 12.30 -25.59
CA HIS A 771 25.77 12.16 -24.29
C HIS A 771 27.25 12.53 -24.42
N THR A 772 27.56 13.82 -24.58
CA THR A 772 28.79 14.46 -24.08
C THR A 772 28.60 15.98 -24.10
N SER A 773 28.66 16.59 -22.91
CA SER A 773 28.86 18.00 -22.50
C SER A 773 28.63 19.19 -23.46
N PRO A 774 28.14 20.36 -22.96
CA PRO A 774 27.73 21.49 -23.79
C PRO A 774 28.89 22.42 -24.18
N PRO A 775 28.83 23.03 -25.39
CA PRO A 775 29.40 24.36 -25.61
C PRO A 775 28.40 25.34 -26.28
N PRO A 776 28.70 26.65 -26.32
CA PRO A 776 27.74 27.74 -26.10
C PRO A 776 26.98 28.19 -27.35
N GLN A 777 25.86 28.88 -27.11
CA GLN A 777 25.03 29.53 -28.13
C GLN A 777 25.76 30.71 -28.79
N HIS A 778 25.93 30.64 -30.11
CA HIS A 778 25.87 31.80 -31.00
C HIS A 778 24.76 31.57 -32.05
N THR A 779 23.84 32.54 -32.07
CA THR A 779 23.01 33.09 -33.16
C THR A 779 22.68 32.27 -34.42
N SER A 780 21.38 32.33 -34.73
CA SER A 780 20.72 32.25 -36.06
C SER A 780 20.95 31.00 -36.91
N ASP A 781 19.91 30.18 -37.02
CA ASP A 781 19.21 29.97 -38.31
C ASP A 781 17.99 29.05 -38.12
N THR A 782 16.88 29.44 -38.76
CA THR A 782 15.64 28.66 -38.90
C THR A 782 15.89 27.25 -39.44
N PRO A 783 15.39 26.17 -38.80
CA PRO A 783 15.15 24.91 -39.48
C PRO A 783 13.70 24.86 -39.96
N SER A 784 13.53 24.99 -41.27
CA SER A 784 12.31 24.58 -41.97
C SER A 784 12.04 23.11 -41.68
N VAL A 785 10.87 22.82 -41.10
CA VAL A 785 10.36 21.45 -40.92
C VAL A 785 10.17 20.83 -42.31
N THR A 786 11.15 20.07 -42.76
CA THR A 786 11.03 19.21 -43.94
C THR A 786 10.65 17.81 -43.46
N PRO A 787 9.42 17.33 -43.70
CA PRO A 787 9.07 15.94 -43.39
C PRO A 787 9.57 15.03 -44.52
N GLN A 788 10.84 14.63 -44.51
CA GLN A 788 11.40 13.59 -45.38
C GLN A 788 12.53 12.91 -44.60
N LYS A 789 12.57 11.58 -44.36
CA LYS A 789 12.37 10.46 -45.28
C LYS A 789 11.89 9.20 -44.51
N GLN A 790 10.58 8.98 -44.40
CA GLN A 790 10.11 7.60 -44.52
C GLN A 790 9.71 7.43 -45.99
N SER A 791 10.29 6.46 -46.68
CA SER A 791 9.80 6.08 -48.00
C SER A 791 8.30 5.82 -47.90
N ILE A 792 7.52 6.16 -48.92
CA ILE A 792 6.09 5.80 -48.96
C ILE A 792 5.91 4.29 -48.70
N THR A 793 6.88 3.48 -49.11
CA THR A 793 6.95 2.04 -48.83
C THR A 793 7.15 1.72 -47.34
N SER A 794 8.01 2.43 -46.62
CA SER A 794 8.23 2.19 -45.18
C SER A 794 7.03 2.66 -44.37
N LEU A 795 6.48 3.84 -44.69
CA LEU A 795 5.25 4.33 -44.07
C LEU A 795 4.09 3.35 -44.31
N LYS A 796 3.96 2.83 -45.54
CA LYS A 796 2.98 1.79 -45.87
C LYS A 796 3.11 0.57 -44.98
N THR A 797 4.29 0.01 -44.93
CA THR A 797 4.56 -1.23 -44.20
C THR A 797 4.27 -1.06 -42.70
N ILE A 798 4.75 0.03 -42.09
CA ILE A 798 4.56 0.30 -40.67
C ILE A 798 3.09 0.58 -40.34
N SER A 799 2.42 1.43 -41.12
CA SER A 799 1.00 1.76 -40.87
C SER A 799 0.07 0.56 -41.07
N GLU A 800 0.29 -0.28 -42.09
CA GLU A 800 -0.52 -1.49 -42.30
C GLU A 800 -0.35 -2.49 -41.16
N GLU A 801 0.88 -2.67 -40.67
CA GLU A 801 1.16 -3.56 -39.54
C GLU A 801 0.54 -3.04 -38.24
N LEU A 802 0.68 -1.75 -37.93
CA LEU A 802 0.06 -1.16 -36.74
C LEU A 802 -1.47 -1.18 -36.80
N ASP A 803 -2.07 -0.93 -37.98
CA ASP A 803 -3.52 -1.05 -38.19
C ASP A 803 -3.98 -2.49 -37.98
N ARG A 804 -3.25 -3.48 -38.52
CA ARG A 804 -3.51 -4.91 -38.27
C ARG A 804 -3.46 -5.25 -36.77
N GLN A 805 -2.43 -4.79 -36.05
CA GLN A 805 -2.34 -5.01 -34.60
C GLN A 805 -3.52 -4.39 -33.84
N LEU A 806 -3.99 -3.22 -34.26
CA LEU A 806 -5.17 -2.59 -33.66
C LEU A 806 -6.45 -3.41 -33.93
N GLU A 807 -6.62 -3.95 -35.13
CA GLU A 807 -7.75 -4.82 -35.47
C GLU A 807 -7.70 -6.14 -34.71
N ASP A 808 -6.52 -6.77 -34.61
CA ASP A 808 -6.31 -7.99 -33.84
C ASP A 808 -6.57 -7.75 -32.36
N TRP A 809 -6.08 -6.63 -31.80
CA TRP A 809 -6.39 -6.20 -30.45
C TRP A 809 -7.91 -6.09 -30.24
N PHE A 810 -8.61 -5.38 -31.12
CA PHE A 810 -10.07 -5.23 -31.00
C PHE A 810 -10.80 -6.57 -31.13
N GLY A 811 -10.39 -7.41 -32.07
CA GLY A 811 -10.95 -8.73 -32.32
C GLY A 811 -10.74 -9.70 -31.15
N SER A 812 -9.63 -9.55 -30.44
CA SER A 812 -9.28 -10.37 -29.27
C SER A 812 -10.01 -9.99 -27.97
N LEU A 813 -10.66 -8.81 -27.93
CA LEU A 813 -11.42 -8.40 -26.76
C LEU A 813 -12.55 -9.39 -26.45
N PRO A 814 -12.75 -9.80 -25.17
CA PRO A 814 -13.84 -10.69 -24.79
C PRO A 814 -15.22 -10.13 -25.12
N ASN A 815 -16.15 -11.00 -25.51
CA ASN A 815 -17.54 -10.63 -25.84
C ASN A 815 -18.22 -9.67 -24.85
N PRO A 816 -18.06 -9.81 -23.51
CA PRO A 816 -18.72 -8.92 -22.55
C PRO A 816 -18.25 -7.45 -22.58
N ILE A 817 -17.07 -7.17 -23.14
CA ILE A 817 -16.47 -5.84 -23.18
C ILE A 817 -16.10 -5.39 -24.60
N ARG A 818 -16.46 -6.18 -25.61
CA ARG A 818 -16.18 -5.90 -27.02
C ARG A 818 -17.41 -5.22 -27.62
N PRO A 819 -17.39 -3.88 -27.79
CA PRO A 819 -18.51 -3.15 -28.34
C PRO A 819 -18.73 -3.50 -29.82
N THR A 820 -19.94 -3.24 -30.32
CA THR A 820 -20.19 -3.32 -31.76
C THR A 820 -19.67 -2.06 -32.44
N LEU A 821 -18.91 -2.21 -33.53
CA LEU A 821 -18.45 -1.07 -34.32
C LEU A 821 -19.64 -0.40 -35.03
N GLY A 822 -20.10 0.76 -34.53
CA GLY A 822 -21.20 1.52 -35.10
C GLY A 822 -21.69 2.64 -34.18
N ASN A 823 -22.68 3.42 -34.62
CA ASN A 823 -23.21 4.59 -33.90
C ASN A 823 -24.42 4.24 -33.01
N SER A 824 -24.49 3.03 -32.44
CA SER A 824 -25.69 2.50 -31.80
C SER A 824 -25.59 2.35 -30.27
N ILE A 825 -24.57 2.95 -29.64
CA ILE A 825 -24.32 2.79 -28.19
C ILE A 825 -24.89 3.99 -27.42
N SER A 826 -25.59 3.71 -26.32
CA SER A 826 -26.09 4.72 -25.38
C SER A 826 -24.98 5.18 -24.42
N ALA A 827 -25.07 6.41 -23.93
CA ALA A 827 -24.23 6.93 -22.84
C ALA A 827 -24.31 6.06 -21.55
N ASP A 828 -25.34 5.21 -21.42
CA ASP A 828 -25.54 4.29 -20.29
C ASP A 828 -24.54 3.12 -20.25
N HIS A 829 -23.69 2.98 -21.27
CA HIS A 829 -22.61 1.98 -21.33
C HIS A 829 -21.23 2.65 -21.40
N PRO A 830 -20.68 3.10 -20.26
CA PRO A 830 -19.47 3.93 -20.23
C PRO A 830 -18.20 3.15 -20.63
N TYR A 831 -18.15 1.85 -20.37
CA TYR A 831 -17.04 0.98 -20.78
C TYR A 831 -16.95 0.81 -22.30
N ASP A 832 -18.07 0.51 -22.95
CA ASP A 832 -18.14 0.34 -24.41
C ASP A 832 -17.70 1.62 -25.12
N THR A 833 -18.22 2.75 -24.66
CA THR A 833 -17.89 4.07 -25.19
C THR A 833 -16.40 4.38 -24.99
N TYR A 834 -15.82 3.98 -23.86
CA TYR A 834 -14.39 4.15 -23.59
C TYR A 834 -13.52 3.34 -24.56
N ILE A 835 -13.84 2.06 -24.76
CA ILE A 835 -13.13 1.18 -25.69
C ILE A 835 -13.20 1.72 -27.11
N LEU A 836 -14.38 2.14 -27.58
CA LEU A 836 -14.54 2.76 -28.90
C LEU A 836 -13.72 4.03 -29.04
N ALA A 837 -13.73 4.90 -28.04
CA ALA A 837 -12.94 6.13 -28.08
C ALA A 837 -11.44 5.83 -28.19
N ARG A 838 -10.91 4.86 -27.43
CA ARG A 838 -9.49 4.45 -27.52
C ARG A 838 -9.15 3.80 -28.86
N TYR A 839 -10.04 2.95 -29.39
CA TYR A 839 -9.87 2.32 -30.70
C TYR A 839 -9.79 3.37 -31.82
N TYR A 840 -10.78 4.27 -31.92
CA TYR A 840 -10.80 5.27 -32.98
C TYR A 840 -9.72 6.34 -32.82
N ALA A 841 -9.35 6.70 -31.58
CA ALA A 841 -8.20 7.56 -31.31
C ALA A 841 -6.91 6.96 -31.88
N THR A 842 -6.63 5.70 -31.52
CA THR A 842 -5.44 4.98 -31.98
C THR A 842 -5.43 4.86 -33.51
N LYS A 843 -6.58 4.52 -34.11
CA LYS A 843 -6.71 4.36 -35.56
C LYS A 843 -6.41 5.64 -36.33
N HIS A 844 -7.00 6.77 -35.91
CA HIS A 844 -6.72 8.02 -36.60
C HIS A 844 -5.26 8.47 -36.38
N ILE A 845 -4.65 8.17 -35.24
CA ILE A 845 -3.22 8.45 -34.98
C ILE A 845 -2.33 7.62 -35.90
N ILE A 846 -2.63 6.33 -36.13
CA ILE A 846 -1.88 5.48 -37.08
C ILE A 846 -1.96 6.03 -38.51
N CYS A 847 -3.15 6.48 -38.93
CA CYS A 847 -3.36 6.92 -40.31
C CYS A 847 -2.99 8.40 -40.58
N ARG A 848 -2.86 9.23 -39.54
CA ARG A 848 -2.60 10.69 -39.65
C ARG A 848 -1.35 11.04 -40.48
N PRO A 849 -0.21 10.32 -40.43
CA PRO A 849 0.96 10.66 -41.24
C PRO A 849 0.68 10.65 -42.76
N SER A 850 -0.21 9.76 -43.23
CA SER A 850 -0.63 9.74 -44.65
C SER A 850 -1.42 11.00 -45.03
N LEU A 851 -2.25 11.51 -44.11
CA LEU A 851 -3.01 12.76 -44.30
C LEU A 851 -2.09 13.98 -44.28
N VAL A 852 -1.10 14.02 -43.38
CA VAL A 852 -0.06 15.05 -43.36
C VAL A 852 0.75 15.02 -44.65
N PHE A 853 1.11 13.84 -45.16
CA PHE A 853 1.78 13.68 -46.45
C PHE A 853 0.94 14.23 -47.61
N ALA A 854 -0.35 13.88 -47.67
CA ALA A 854 -1.28 14.38 -48.69
C ALA A 854 -1.42 15.91 -48.63
N ALA A 855 -1.43 16.50 -47.44
CA ALA A 855 -1.53 17.94 -47.24
C ALA A 855 -0.33 18.74 -47.77
N HIS A 856 0.88 18.13 -47.74
CA HIS A 856 2.13 18.71 -48.24
C HIS A 856 2.36 18.45 -49.74
N SER A 857 1.61 17.54 -50.35
CA SER A 857 1.68 17.25 -51.79
C SER A 857 1.04 18.41 -52.57
N GLN A 858 1.79 19.50 -52.77
CA GLN A 858 1.33 20.75 -53.38
C GLN A 858 0.81 20.54 -54.81
N GLY A 859 -0.50 20.33 -54.96
CA GLY A 859 -1.22 20.47 -56.24
C GLY A 859 -1.45 19.21 -57.07
N SER A 860 -0.95 18.03 -56.68
CA SER A 860 -1.35 16.78 -57.33
C SER A 860 -2.74 16.36 -56.86
N THR A 861 -3.73 16.35 -57.74
CA THR A 861 -5.07 15.77 -57.47
C THR A 861 -5.02 14.24 -57.36
N VAL A 862 -3.92 13.62 -57.79
CA VAL A 862 -3.73 12.17 -57.77
C VAL A 862 -2.76 11.81 -56.63
N LEU A 863 -3.30 11.16 -55.60
CA LEU A 863 -2.54 10.61 -54.48
C LEU A 863 -2.28 9.11 -54.72
N PRO A 864 -1.17 8.54 -54.21
CA PRO A 864 -0.98 7.09 -54.19
C PRO A 864 -2.17 6.39 -53.51
N GLU A 865 -2.61 5.25 -54.05
CA GLU A 865 -3.79 4.53 -53.57
C GLU A 865 -3.74 4.25 -52.05
N PHE A 866 -2.59 3.78 -51.56
CA PHE A 866 -2.37 3.55 -50.13
C PHE A 866 -2.56 4.82 -49.28
N ILE A 867 -1.99 5.95 -49.73
CA ILE A 867 -2.10 7.24 -49.01
C ILE A 867 -3.56 7.67 -48.96
N PHE A 868 -4.28 7.62 -50.07
CA PHE A 868 -5.70 8.00 -50.13
C PHE A 868 -6.57 7.09 -49.25
N ALA A 869 -6.36 5.77 -49.30
CA ALA A 869 -7.06 4.81 -48.46
C ALA A 869 -6.86 5.09 -46.96
N ASN A 870 -5.63 5.38 -46.54
CA ASN A 870 -5.35 5.76 -45.16
C ASN A 870 -5.92 7.13 -44.78
N CYS A 871 -5.93 8.11 -45.68
CA CYS A 871 -6.59 9.39 -45.43
C CYS A 871 -8.09 9.18 -45.14
N LYS A 872 -8.77 8.33 -45.93
CA LYS A 872 -10.17 7.98 -45.70
C LYS A 872 -10.37 7.31 -44.35
N LYS A 873 -9.55 6.30 -44.00
CA LYS A 873 -9.58 5.67 -42.67
C LYS A 873 -9.37 6.68 -41.53
N CYS A 874 -8.45 7.63 -41.72
CA CYS A 874 -8.15 8.68 -40.74
C CYS A 874 -9.37 9.58 -40.51
N VAL A 875 -9.97 10.10 -41.57
CA VAL A 875 -11.17 10.95 -41.52
C VAL A 875 -12.34 10.21 -40.86
N ASP A 876 -12.62 8.98 -41.29
CA ASP A 876 -13.71 8.17 -40.74
C ASP A 876 -13.49 7.86 -39.25
N SER A 877 -12.25 7.64 -38.84
CA SER A 877 -11.89 7.40 -37.45
C SER A 877 -11.98 8.67 -36.60
N CYS A 878 -11.57 9.83 -37.12
CA CYS A 878 -11.76 11.12 -36.43
C CYS A 878 -13.26 11.40 -36.19
N ARG A 879 -14.12 11.16 -37.18
CA ARG A 879 -15.58 11.30 -37.06
C ARG A 879 -16.14 10.45 -35.92
N LYS A 880 -15.80 9.17 -35.91
CA LYS A 880 -16.28 8.22 -34.88
C LYS A 880 -15.67 8.48 -33.50
N PHE A 881 -14.42 8.95 -33.46
CA PHE A 881 -13.78 9.38 -32.23
C PHE A 881 -14.50 10.59 -31.61
N ILE A 882 -14.83 11.62 -32.39
CA ILE A 882 -15.55 12.81 -31.89
C ILE A 882 -16.88 12.41 -31.27
N TRP A 883 -17.65 11.55 -31.95
CA TRP A 883 -18.90 11.02 -31.42
C TRP A 883 -18.71 10.22 -30.11
N ALA A 884 -17.77 9.27 -30.07
CA ALA A 884 -17.52 8.51 -28.84
C ALA A 884 -16.98 9.40 -27.71
N ALA A 885 -16.24 10.45 -28.06
CA ALA A 885 -15.72 11.42 -27.11
C ALA A 885 -16.81 12.36 -26.57
N SER A 886 -17.78 12.77 -27.39
CA SER A 886 -18.89 13.63 -26.96
C SER A 886 -19.73 12.96 -25.88
N LEU A 887 -20.01 11.66 -26.03
CA LEU A 887 -20.72 10.86 -25.02
C LEU A 887 -19.98 10.82 -23.67
N LEU A 888 -18.65 10.63 -23.69
CA LEU A 888 -17.86 10.55 -22.44
C LEU A 888 -17.63 11.89 -21.77
N MET A 889 -17.65 12.97 -22.54
CA MET A 889 -17.52 14.34 -22.01
C MET A 889 -18.82 14.86 -21.38
N MET A 890 -19.93 14.11 -21.45
CA MET A 890 -21.16 14.39 -20.69
C MET A 890 -20.99 14.16 -19.19
N GLN A 891 -19.94 13.44 -18.78
CA GLN A 891 -19.63 13.17 -17.39
C GLN A 891 -18.21 13.62 -17.05
N ARG A 892 -17.98 13.85 -15.76
CA ARG A 892 -16.65 14.16 -15.26
C ARG A 892 -15.83 12.90 -15.13
N THR A 893 -14.70 12.83 -15.83
CA THR A 893 -13.77 11.70 -15.76
C THR A 893 -12.32 12.15 -15.65
N HIS A 894 -11.44 11.25 -15.23
CA HIS A 894 -9.99 11.46 -15.19
C HIS A 894 -9.36 11.81 -16.55
N SER A 895 -10.05 11.57 -17.67
CA SER A 895 -9.50 11.80 -19.02
C SER A 895 -10.01 13.07 -19.69
N ASN A 896 -10.90 13.85 -19.08
CA ASN A 896 -11.59 14.95 -19.77
C ASN A 896 -10.60 15.97 -20.37
N TRP A 897 -9.57 16.37 -19.63
CA TRP A 897 -8.54 17.29 -20.15
C TRP A 897 -7.85 16.76 -21.40
N HIS A 898 -7.34 15.52 -21.36
CA HIS A 898 -6.70 14.87 -22.51
C HIS A 898 -7.67 14.68 -23.68
N ARG A 899 -8.94 14.40 -23.37
CA ARG A 899 -9.98 14.20 -24.38
C ARG A 899 -10.31 15.50 -25.12
N MET A 900 -10.30 16.65 -24.44
CA MET A 900 -10.44 17.96 -25.10
C MET A 900 -9.29 18.23 -26.09
N GLN A 901 -8.06 17.92 -25.69
CA GLN A 901 -6.89 18.01 -26.57
C GLN A 901 -7.02 17.07 -27.78
N ALA A 902 -7.36 15.81 -27.56
CA ALA A 902 -7.57 14.84 -28.62
C ALA A 902 -8.70 15.22 -29.59
N ILE A 903 -9.80 15.81 -29.09
CA ILE A 903 -10.87 16.38 -29.93
C ILE A 903 -10.32 17.50 -30.81
N LEU A 904 -9.56 18.44 -30.24
CA LEU A 904 -8.93 19.50 -31.03
C LEU A 904 -7.99 18.95 -32.09
N ALA A 905 -7.16 17.96 -31.75
CA ALA A 905 -6.28 17.29 -32.70
C ALA A 905 -7.04 16.58 -33.84
N ALA A 906 -8.18 15.96 -33.54
CA ALA A 906 -9.06 15.37 -34.55
C ALA A 906 -9.67 16.45 -35.47
N ILE A 907 -10.10 17.60 -34.92
CA ILE A 907 -10.60 18.73 -35.71
C ILE A 907 -9.49 19.37 -36.56
N PHE A 908 -8.26 19.50 -36.07
CA PHE A 908 -7.12 19.93 -36.90
C PHE A 908 -6.86 18.98 -38.06
N THR A 909 -6.94 17.68 -37.80
CA THR A 909 -6.80 16.63 -38.82
C THR A 909 -7.90 16.74 -39.88
N LEU A 910 -9.16 16.88 -39.46
CA LEU A 910 -10.31 17.06 -40.35
C LEU A 910 -10.26 18.38 -41.13
N SER A 911 -9.81 19.47 -40.50
CA SER A 911 -9.63 20.78 -41.16
C SER A 911 -8.55 20.72 -42.23
N THR A 912 -7.48 19.96 -41.95
CA THR A 912 -6.41 19.71 -42.91
C THR A 912 -6.92 18.91 -44.11
N ALA A 913 -7.72 17.87 -43.89
CA ALA A 913 -8.39 17.15 -44.98
C ALA A 913 -9.37 18.05 -45.76
N LYS A 914 -10.22 18.81 -45.06
CA LYS A 914 -11.22 19.70 -45.68
C LYS A 914 -10.60 20.79 -46.56
N THR A 915 -9.43 21.29 -46.19
CA THR A 915 -8.71 22.31 -46.97
C THR A 915 -7.76 21.71 -48.01
N THR A 916 -7.62 20.39 -48.08
CA THR A 916 -6.80 19.69 -49.08
C THR A 916 -7.68 19.25 -50.25
N PRO A 917 -7.49 19.77 -51.48
CA PRO A 917 -8.41 19.52 -52.59
C PRO A 917 -8.71 18.04 -52.88
N ALA A 918 -7.70 17.17 -52.80
CA ALA A 918 -7.87 15.74 -53.04
C ALA A 918 -8.70 15.00 -51.94
N LEU A 919 -8.83 15.59 -50.75
CA LEU A 919 -9.48 14.98 -49.58
C LEU A 919 -10.78 15.69 -49.17
N GLU A 920 -11.02 16.90 -49.68
CA GLU A 920 -12.21 17.72 -49.38
C GLU A 920 -13.53 16.94 -49.45
N PRO A 921 -13.78 16.07 -50.47
CA PRO A 921 -15.05 15.35 -50.58
C PRO A 921 -15.26 14.29 -49.48
N LEU A 922 -14.21 13.90 -48.75
CA LEU A 922 -14.30 12.92 -47.66
C LEU A 922 -14.91 13.53 -46.38
N VAL A 923 -15.01 14.87 -46.30
CA VAL A 923 -15.49 15.59 -45.11
C VAL A 923 -16.69 16.51 -45.46
N PRO A 924 -17.82 15.95 -45.93
CA PRO A 924 -19.01 16.74 -46.25
C PRO A 924 -19.69 17.31 -44.98
N ASP A 925 -19.52 16.62 -43.86
CA ASP A 925 -20.16 16.86 -42.57
C ASP A 925 -19.30 17.68 -41.59
N PHE A 926 -18.24 18.34 -42.09
CA PHE A 926 -17.26 19.08 -41.27
C PHE A 926 -17.91 20.05 -40.28
N ASP A 927 -18.92 20.82 -40.70
CA ASP A 927 -19.55 21.82 -39.85
C ASP A 927 -20.29 21.22 -38.66
N GLU A 928 -20.96 20.08 -38.86
CA GLU A 928 -21.68 19.37 -37.79
C GLU A 928 -20.68 18.77 -36.80
N LEU A 929 -19.56 18.23 -37.27
CA LEU A 929 -18.50 17.69 -36.41
C LEU A 929 -17.86 18.76 -35.53
N VAL A 930 -17.57 19.95 -36.08
CA VAL A 930 -17.02 21.06 -35.28
C VAL A 930 -18.07 21.58 -34.30
N LYS A 931 -19.35 21.62 -34.69
CA LYS A 931 -20.44 22.02 -33.80
C LYS A 931 -20.60 21.04 -32.63
N GLU A 932 -20.55 19.73 -32.89
CA GLU A 932 -20.57 18.69 -31.86
C GLU A 932 -19.38 18.84 -30.91
N ALA A 933 -18.16 19.05 -31.46
CA ALA A 933 -16.97 19.31 -30.66
C ALA A 933 -17.12 20.55 -29.77
N ILE A 934 -17.68 21.65 -30.28
CA ILE A 934 -17.95 22.86 -29.48
C ILE A 934 -18.96 22.55 -28.36
N GLN A 935 -20.11 21.94 -28.68
CA GLN A 935 -21.15 21.62 -27.70
C GLN A 935 -20.63 20.70 -26.58
N CYS A 936 -19.69 19.83 -26.91
CA CYS A 936 -19.05 18.92 -25.99
C CYS A 936 -18.02 19.60 -25.05
N VAL A 937 -17.23 20.56 -25.55
CA VAL A 937 -16.13 21.18 -24.79
C VAL A 937 -16.57 22.46 -24.07
N GLU A 938 -17.50 23.22 -24.67
CA GLU A 938 -17.99 24.51 -24.14
C GLU A 938 -18.43 24.49 -22.67
N PRO A 939 -19.12 23.43 -22.17
CA PRO A 939 -19.48 23.37 -20.76
C PRO A 939 -18.27 23.40 -19.79
N TRP A 940 -17.09 22.99 -20.25
CA TRP A 940 -15.85 22.92 -19.46
C TRP A 940 -15.04 24.22 -19.46
N ALA A 941 -15.34 25.17 -20.36
CA ALA A 941 -14.59 26.42 -20.54
C ALA A 941 -14.49 27.25 -19.25
N GLN A 942 -15.58 27.30 -18.49
CA GLN A 942 -15.67 27.98 -17.19
C GLN A 942 -14.79 27.38 -16.09
N TYR A 943 -14.26 26.15 -16.24
CA TYR A 943 -13.41 25.50 -15.22
C TYR A 943 -11.98 25.29 -15.64
N CYS A 944 -11.67 25.53 -16.91
CA CYS A 944 -10.40 25.16 -17.48
C CYS A 944 -10.09 26.15 -18.59
N GLU A 945 -9.10 27.00 -18.36
CA GLU A 945 -8.62 27.99 -19.35
C GLU A 945 -8.23 27.31 -20.67
N THR A 946 -7.69 26.10 -20.60
CA THR A 946 -7.44 25.26 -21.78
C THR A 946 -8.73 24.93 -22.52
N ALA A 947 -9.83 24.60 -21.84
CA ALA A 947 -11.10 24.32 -22.49
C ALA A 947 -11.69 25.56 -23.17
N ASP A 948 -11.61 26.74 -22.52
CA ASP A 948 -12.04 28.01 -23.13
C ASP A 948 -11.23 28.33 -24.39
N THR A 949 -9.91 28.17 -24.30
CA THR A 949 -8.99 28.35 -25.43
C THR A 949 -9.31 27.38 -26.58
N VAL A 950 -9.56 26.11 -26.28
CA VAL A 950 -9.96 25.10 -27.28
C VAL A 950 -11.28 25.49 -27.94
N VAL A 951 -12.29 25.93 -27.19
CA VAL A 951 -13.59 26.37 -27.72
C VAL A 951 -13.42 27.57 -28.65
N SER A 952 -12.60 28.54 -28.26
CA SER A 952 -12.27 29.70 -29.08
C SER A 952 -11.63 29.26 -30.41
N MET A 953 -10.63 28.37 -30.36
CA MET A 953 -10.00 27.81 -31.56
C MET A 953 -11.01 27.07 -32.45
N LEU A 954 -11.87 26.22 -31.89
CA LEU A 954 -12.91 25.50 -32.65
C LEU A 954 -13.88 26.46 -33.35
N LYS A 955 -14.31 27.53 -32.66
CA LYS A 955 -15.17 28.59 -33.24
C LYS A 955 -14.45 29.30 -34.39
N THR A 956 -13.17 29.66 -34.24
CA THR A 956 -12.36 30.28 -35.29
C THR A 956 -12.19 29.36 -36.50
N ILE A 957 -11.87 28.09 -36.29
CA ILE A 957 -11.74 27.08 -37.36
C ILE A 957 -13.05 26.98 -38.16
N ARG A 958 -14.19 26.83 -37.46
CA ARG A 958 -15.51 26.73 -38.09
C ARG A 958 -15.81 27.94 -38.98
N GLN A 959 -15.51 29.15 -38.49
CA GLN A 959 -15.75 30.37 -39.24
C GLN A 959 -14.85 30.48 -40.47
N LYS A 960 -13.53 30.27 -40.32
CA LYS A 960 -12.58 30.43 -41.43
C LYS A 960 -12.72 29.37 -42.52
N VAL A 961 -12.96 28.11 -42.16
CA VAL A 961 -13.17 27.04 -43.15
C VAL A 961 -14.42 27.31 -43.99
N ARG A 962 -15.51 27.83 -43.39
CA ARG A 962 -16.71 28.26 -44.15
C ARG A 962 -16.41 29.36 -45.17
N VAL A 963 -15.50 30.28 -44.86
CA VAL A 963 -15.11 31.36 -45.79
C VAL A 963 -14.23 30.82 -46.90
N LEU A 964 -13.23 29.99 -46.58
CA LEU A 964 -12.29 29.41 -47.56
C LEU A 964 -12.98 28.52 -48.58
N VAL A 965 -14.01 27.76 -48.18
CA VAL A 965 -14.77 26.85 -49.08
C VAL A 965 -15.82 27.60 -49.91
N ARG A 966 -16.27 28.80 -49.48
CA ARG A 966 -17.21 29.63 -50.26
C ARG A 966 -16.52 30.57 -51.25
N GLY A 967 -15.21 30.79 -51.10
CA GLY A 967 -14.39 31.66 -51.94
C GLY A 967 -13.54 30.94 -53.00
N ALA A 968 -13.58 29.61 -53.02
CA ALA A 968 -13.05 28.74 -54.07
C ALA A 968 -14.21 28.19 -54.90
#